data_AF-A0A0N4ZAV1-F1
#
_entry.id   AF-A0A0N4ZAV1-F1
#
_cell.length_a   1.000
_cell.length_b   1.000
_cell.length_c   1.000
_cell.angle_alpha   90.00
_cell.angle_beta   90.00
_cell.angle_gamma   90.00
#
_symmetry.space_group_name_H-M   'P 1'
#
loop_
_entity.id
_entity.type
_entity.pdbx_description
1 polymer ?
#
loop_
_entity_poly.entity_id
_entity_poly.type
_entity_poly.pdbx_seq_one_letter_code
_entity_poly.pdbx_strand_id
1 'polypeptide(L)'
;MRKRREIYDTIKRRLIRKEYRMLTNQERESLHNAMNELKQKTIDNITLWDLHILIHYPDSAPGAHWGAAFLPWHREFLRQFENALQNINPNVALPYWDSTLDYGLPNPSDSIIWSEGFFGNGNGYVKTGPFKDWTTNVLMPLSDVKIKKLYRYTGGKGDDRLLSPDDIDWILNRNHYANLTFCHDRTFESMHGLSHVWVGGFMFVIRVSPNDPAFYLHHAFIDSIWERFRQSKQTRLQRETEYAENTCGDLHSPTAPMKPFSLTNIDGLSNDYTDYYYIYQNVKHCSILDPVCHDSPYYWCDRRVWKCKSKIQLGGNCTNLEGQDACYASTCIQGICQYSSIEGNGMQRRQFIPTNVVWAKSLLLNNDNKPITHPLAHINVIDEYQNFNVTTFVEMQQNNFEYNGMIYLALPKPSSGLSTPITLLAQDQFGRYCQSYCINETTQIYDVCEPKMILKIRKDYETANIAYTHSYMSRNYLDLDFSQHPSKIYVNPPYMIFSCNSKAVDKQEIFNSVKNMIQFSKPLEDFVWFRVELLQKYESPYNIDNLVVKIIDMDDSYYNWQESVPKIKSPVDPNIIFVKAPNPYVNGRGIVVRVLVLFEGQMINCIAKCSKSNERIKSNCSEEVILHYIPILGDENLFTANESILSLIGWKMIGHPSKWDYKLPYLSLTC
;
A
#
# COMPACT_ATOMS: atom_id res chain seq x y z
N MET A 1 52.04 -17.83 -7.28
CA MET A 1 52.63 -16.56 -7.77
C MET A 1 51.84 -16.08 -8.99
N ARG A 2 51.07 -15.00 -8.83
CA ARG A 2 50.49 -14.20 -9.94
C ARG A 2 51.63 -13.84 -10.90
N LYS A 3 51.77 -14.56 -12.02
CA LYS A 3 52.52 -14.05 -13.17
C LYS A 3 51.77 -12.78 -13.58
N ARG A 4 52.36 -11.68 -13.14
CA ARG A 4 52.08 -10.28 -13.39
C ARG A 4 50.80 -10.00 -14.17
N ARG A 5 49.93 -9.24 -13.51
CA ARG A 5 48.92 -8.35 -14.09
C ARG A 5 49.54 -7.29 -15.04
N GLU A 6 50.40 -7.70 -15.97
CA GLU A 6 50.98 -6.87 -17.03
C GLU A 6 49.95 -6.56 -18.15
N ILE A 7 48.70 -7.03 -18.01
CA ILE A 7 47.60 -6.74 -18.96
C ILE A 7 46.69 -5.59 -18.47
N TYR A 8 46.81 -5.15 -17.21
CA TYR A 8 45.97 -4.05 -16.69
C TYR A 8 46.61 -2.65 -16.82
N ASP A 9 47.89 -2.59 -17.21
CA ASP A 9 48.69 -1.36 -17.23
C ASP A 9 48.35 -0.39 -18.36
N THR A 10 47.37 -0.69 -19.21
CA THR A 10 47.05 0.21 -20.33
C THR A 10 45.90 1.19 -20.09
N ILE A 11 44.80 0.94 -19.34
CA ILE A 11 43.65 1.91 -19.38
C ILE A 11 42.76 2.06 -18.10
N LYS A 12 42.71 1.18 -17.09
CA LYS A 12 41.71 1.34 -16.01
C LYS A 12 42.20 2.20 -14.82
N ARG A 13 41.68 3.43 -14.71
CA ARG A 13 41.82 4.33 -13.55
C ARG A 13 41.20 3.70 -12.30
N ARG A 14 41.90 3.75 -11.17
CA ARG A 14 41.36 3.38 -9.84
C ARG A 14 40.11 4.21 -9.54
N LEU A 15 38.98 3.55 -9.32
CA LEU A 15 37.69 4.21 -9.11
C LEU A 15 37.47 4.59 -7.64
N ILE A 16 36.53 5.51 -7.40
CA ILE A 16 36.18 5.98 -6.06
C ILE A 16 34.75 5.52 -5.75
N ARG A 17 34.60 4.63 -4.78
CA ARG A 17 33.30 4.26 -4.21
C ARG A 17 32.89 5.35 -3.21
N LYS A 18 31.81 6.06 -3.52
CA LYS A 18 31.25 7.14 -2.70
C LYS A 18 29.97 6.67 -2.02
N GLU A 19 29.54 7.39 -0.99
CA GLU A 19 28.19 7.20 -0.45
C GLU A 19 27.16 7.53 -1.55
N TYR A 20 26.06 6.79 -1.61
CA TYR A 20 25.09 6.87 -2.70
C TYR A 20 24.51 8.29 -2.90
N ARG A 21 24.31 9.05 -1.82
CA ARG A 21 23.85 10.44 -1.85
C ARG A 21 24.96 11.44 -2.21
N MET A 22 26.23 11.04 -2.22
CA MET A 22 27.34 11.86 -2.71
C MET A 22 27.54 11.75 -4.23
N LEU A 23 26.86 10.81 -4.89
CA LEU A 23 26.92 10.71 -6.35
C LEU A 23 26.28 11.93 -6.99
N THR A 24 26.98 12.49 -7.97
CA THR A 24 26.40 13.45 -8.91
C THR A 24 25.23 12.82 -9.67
N ASN A 25 24.33 13.65 -10.21
CA ASN A 25 23.19 13.14 -10.98
C ASN A 25 23.64 12.24 -12.13
N GLN A 26 24.70 12.62 -12.84
CA GLN A 26 25.25 11.83 -13.95
C GLN A 26 25.84 10.48 -13.49
N GLU A 27 26.62 10.45 -12.40
CA GLU A 27 27.14 9.19 -11.83
C GLU A 27 25.99 8.27 -11.41
N ARG A 28 24.95 8.85 -10.80
CA ARG A 28 23.78 8.10 -10.32
C ARG A 28 22.94 7.53 -11.45
N GLU A 29 22.64 8.33 -12.48
CA GLU A 29 21.95 7.86 -13.69
C GLU A 29 22.75 6.78 -14.40
N SER A 30 24.08 6.93 -14.50
CA SER A 30 24.96 5.92 -15.11
C SER A 30 24.91 4.59 -14.35
N LEU A 31 24.88 4.64 -13.02
CA LEU A 31 24.71 3.47 -12.16
C LEU A 31 23.34 2.82 -12.36
N HIS A 32 22.26 3.61 -12.31
CA HIS A 32 20.89 3.11 -12.48
C HIS A 32 20.70 2.44 -13.83
N ASN A 33 21.22 3.06 -14.89
CA ASN A 33 21.16 2.51 -16.25
C ASN A 33 21.94 1.20 -16.34
N ALA A 34 23.15 1.13 -15.78
CA ALA A 34 23.92 -0.12 -15.77
C ALA A 34 23.22 -1.25 -15.00
N MET A 35 22.64 -0.96 -13.83
CA MET A 35 21.86 -1.95 -13.07
C MET A 35 20.61 -2.42 -13.82
N ASN A 36 19.87 -1.49 -14.44
CA ASN A 36 18.69 -1.80 -15.25
C ASN A 36 19.06 -2.62 -16.49
N GLU A 37 20.20 -2.34 -17.13
CA GLU A 37 20.67 -3.10 -18.29
C GLU A 37 21.06 -4.54 -17.90
N LEU A 38 21.68 -4.76 -16.72
CA LEU A 38 21.86 -6.12 -16.18
C LEU A 38 20.54 -6.84 -15.93
N LYS A 39 19.49 -6.11 -15.56
CA LYS A 39 18.15 -6.67 -15.32
C LYS A 39 17.37 -6.92 -16.63
N GLN A 40 17.78 -6.35 -17.74
CA GLN A 40 17.14 -6.52 -19.05
C GLN A 40 17.85 -7.55 -19.93
N LYS A 41 19.19 -7.59 -19.92
CA LYS A 41 19.97 -8.57 -20.70
C LYS A 41 19.82 -9.96 -20.11
N THR A 42 19.60 -10.96 -20.97
CA THR A 42 19.39 -12.34 -20.58
C THR A 42 20.39 -13.31 -21.22
N ILE A 43 20.66 -14.40 -20.51
CA ILE A 43 21.31 -15.62 -21.01
C ILE A 43 20.40 -16.77 -20.61
N ASP A 44 19.99 -17.61 -21.56
CA ASP A 44 19.08 -18.73 -21.34
C ASP A 44 17.79 -18.36 -20.56
N ASN A 45 17.17 -17.23 -20.93
CA ASN A 45 15.98 -16.64 -20.29
C ASN A 45 16.16 -16.20 -18.82
N ILE A 46 17.39 -16.15 -18.31
CA ILE A 46 17.71 -15.62 -16.98
C ILE A 46 18.44 -14.29 -17.16
N THR A 47 18.06 -13.25 -16.40
CA THR A 47 18.72 -11.94 -16.51
C THR A 47 20.15 -12.01 -15.97
N LEU A 48 21.06 -11.18 -16.49
CA LEU A 48 22.43 -11.11 -15.97
C LEU A 48 22.46 -10.75 -14.48
N TRP A 49 21.51 -9.93 -14.04
CA TRP A 49 21.27 -9.66 -12.62
C TRP A 49 20.92 -10.96 -11.87
N ASP A 50 19.94 -11.71 -12.34
CA ASP A 50 19.48 -12.94 -11.68
C ASP A 50 20.56 -14.02 -11.61
N LEU A 51 21.46 -14.08 -12.60
CA LEU A 51 22.65 -14.94 -12.53
C LEU A 51 23.59 -14.55 -11.38
N HIS A 52 23.76 -13.26 -11.10
CA HIS A 52 24.56 -12.81 -9.94
C HIS A 52 23.91 -13.20 -8.62
N ILE A 53 22.58 -13.22 -8.55
CA ILE A 53 21.86 -13.69 -7.34
C ILE A 53 22.22 -15.15 -7.06
N LEU A 54 22.28 -16.01 -8.10
CA LEU A 54 22.60 -17.44 -7.97
C LEU A 54 24.02 -17.70 -7.43
N ILE A 55 24.96 -16.77 -7.59
CA ILE A 55 26.31 -16.87 -7.02
C ILE A 55 26.26 -16.84 -5.49
N HIS A 56 25.36 -16.04 -4.92
CA HIS A 56 25.16 -15.88 -3.48
C HIS A 56 24.30 -16.98 -2.84
N TYR A 57 23.71 -17.88 -3.63
CA TYR A 57 22.91 -18.97 -3.07
C TYR A 57 23.75 -19.83 -2.11
N PRO A 58 23.19 -20.29 -0.97
CA PRO A 58 23.94 -21.08 0.01
C PRO A 58 24.66 -22.30 -0.58
N ASP A 59 24.05 -22.95 -1.58
CA ASP A 59 24.62 -24.12 -2.25
C ASP A 59 25.82 -23.75 -3.16
N SER A 60 25.82 -22.54 -3.73
CA SER A 60 26.89 -22.00 -4.58
C SER A 60 28.04 -21.41 -3.76
N ALA A 61 27.72 -20.83 -2.60
CA ALA A 61 28.62 -20.05 -1.78
C ALA A 61 28.55 -20.43 -0.29
N PRO A 62 28.91 -21.68 0.06
CA PRO A 62 28.71 -22.19 1.42
C PRO A 62 29.65 -21.55 2.46
N GLY A 63 30.67 -20.80 2.02
CA GLY A 63 31.56 -20.02 2.89
C GLY A 63 31.19 -18.53 3.01
N ALA A 64 30.13 -18.07 2.32
CA ALA A 64 29.77 -16.65 2.29
C ALA A 64 29.29 -16.11 3.64
N HIS A 65 28.75 -16.95 4.51
CA HIS A 65 28.11 -16.56 5.77
C HIS A 65 28.51 -17.46 6.93
N TRP A 66 28.27 -17.00 8.16
CA TRP A 66 28.44 -17.75 9.41
C TRP A 66 29.89 -18.14 9.75
N GLY A 67 30.88 -17.39 9.25
CA GLY A 67 32.28 -17.70 9.54
C GLY A 67 33.31 -16.71 9.03
N ALA A 68 34.58 -17.05 9.21
CA ALA A 68 35.72 -16.16 8.97
C ALA A 68 35.89 -15.74 7.50
N ALA A 69 35.25 -16.44 6.56
CA ALA A 69 35.30 -16.10 5.13
C ALA A 69 34.27 -15.04 4.70
N PHE A 70 33.36 -14.61 5.58
CA PHE A 70 32.28 -13.66 5.27
C PHE A 70 32.77 -12.39 4.57
N LEU A 71 33.71 -11.66 5.18
CA LEU A 71 34.24 -10.39 4.67
C LEU A 71 35.01 -10.56 3.34
N PRO A 72 36.02 -11.45 3.22
CA PRO A 72 36.75 -11.64 1.98
C PRO A 72 35.87 -12.17 0.84
N TRP A 73 34.90 -13.04 1.13
CA TRP A 73 33.97 -13.55 0.11
C TRP A 73 33.08 -12.45 -0.45
N HIS A 74 32.45 -11.63 0.42
CA HIS A 74 31.58 -10.54 -0.03
C HIS A 74 32.36 -9.45 -0.78
N ARG A 75 33.61 -9.18 -0.41
CA ARG A 75 34.49 -8.26 -1.14
C ARG A 75 34.69 -8.69 -2.59
N GLU A 76 35.02 -9.96 -2.81
CA GLU A 76 35.18 -10.49 -4.17
C GLU A 76 33.84 -10.51 -4.92
N PHE A 77 32.74 -10.87 -4.25
CA PHE A 77 31.42 -10.83 -4.86
C PHE A 77 31.03 -9.43 -5.36
N LEU A 78 31.27 -8.39 -4.55
CA LEU A 78 31.08 -6.99 -4.96
C LEU A 78 31.99 -6.61 -6.11
N ARG A 79 33.24 -7.11 -6.14
CA ARG A 79 34.17 -6.84 -7.24
C ARG A 79 33.67 -7.43 -8.56
N GLN A 80 33.14 -8.65 -8.53
CA GLN A 80 32.57 -9.29 -9.72
C GLN A 80 31.31 -8.58 -10.19
N PHE A 81 30.45 -8.14 -9.27
CA PHE A 81 29.28 -7.33 -9.61
C PHE A 81 29.68 -5.97 -10.22
N GLU A 82 30.66 -5.28 -9.64
CA GLU A 82 31.19 -4.02 -10.18
C GLU A 82 31.85 -4.22 -11.56
N ASN A 83 32.51 -5.35 -11.81
CA ASN A 83 32.97 -5.72 -13.15
C ASN A 83 31.83 -5.84 -14.16
N ALA A 84 30.72 -6.48 -13.76
CA ALA A 84 29.55 -6.61 -14.63
C ALA A 84 28.94 -5.23 -14.97
N LEU A 85 28.85 -4.32 -13.99
CA LEU A 85 28.45 -2.93 -14.24
C LEU A 85 29.43 -2.21 -15.17
N GLN A 86 30.74 -2.41 -14.99
CA GLN A 86 31.77 -1.79 -15.82
C GLN A 86 31.83 -2.31 -17.25
N ASN A 87 31.38 -3.54 -17.49
CA ASN A 87 31.24 -4.07 -18.86
C ASN A 87 30.12 -3.35 -19.63
N ILE A 88 29.17 -2.73 -18.92
CA ILE A 88 28.16 -1.84 -19.51
C ILE A 88 28.70 -0.42 -19.61
N ASN A 89 29.22 0.13 -18.50
CA ASN A 89 29.80 1.46 -18.47
C ASN A 89 31.10 1.47 -17.64
N PRO A 90 32.28 1.64 -18.27
CA PRO A 90 33.57 1.51 -17.58
C PRO A 90 33.83 2.57 -16.51
N ASN A 91 33.06 3.65 -16.49
CA ASN A 91 33.19 4.73 -15.51
C ASN A 91 32.35 4.51 -14.24
N VAL A 92 31.51 3.47 -14.20
CA VAL A 92 30.68 3.17 -13.02
C VAL A 92 31.54 2.59 -11.91
N ALA A 93 31.52 3.29 -10.77
CA ALA A 93 31.99 2.80 -9.48
C ALA A 93 30.78 2.38 -8.64
N LEU A 94 30.87 1.25 -7.94
CA LEU A 94 29.80 0.80 -7.06
C LEU A 94 29.76 1.72 -5.82
N PRO A 95 28.68 2.49 -5.59
CA PRO A 95 28.59 3.28 -4.36
C PRO A 95 28.30 2.37 -3.16
N TYR A 96 28.33 2.97 -1.97
CA TYR A 96 27.88 2.33 -0.76
C TYR A 96 26.73 3.10 -0.11
N TRP A 97 25.88 2.42 0.65
CA TRP A 97 24.82 3.04 1.43
C TRP A 97 25.21 3.05 2.91
N ASP A 98 25.56 4.24 3.43
CA ASP A 98 25.84 4.42 4.85
C ASP A 98 24.52 4.57 5.62
N SER A 99 24.01 3.47 6.16
CA SER A 99 22.76 3.47 6.92
C SER A 99 22.85 4.20 8.27
N THR A 100 24.06 4.54 8.75
CA THR A 100 24.22 5.28 10.02
C THR A 100 23.81 6.76 9.87
N LEU A 101 23.78 7.27 8.63
CA LEU A 101 23.22 8.57 8.28
C LEU A 101 21.70 8.62 8.47
N ASP A 102 21.04 7.46 8.42
CA ASP A 102 19.58 7.30 8.55
C ASP A 102 19.17 6.91 9.98
N TYR A 103 20.04 6.20 10.72
CA TYR A 103 19.82 5.63 12.07
C TYR A 103 19.31 6.60 13.18
N GLY A 104 19.34 7.92 12.96
CA GLY A 104 18.93 8.91 13.96
C GLY A 104 17.72 9.76 13.58
N LEU A 105 17.08 9.46 12.44
CA LEU A 105 15.89 10.18 12.02
C LEU A 105 14.68 9.79 12.89
N PRO A 106 13.68 10.69 13.08
CA PRO A 106 12.44 10.33 13.78
C PRO A 106 11.78 9.09 13.20
N ASN A 107 11.89 8.92 11.88
CA ASN A 107 11.56 7.69 11.17
C ASN A 107 12.56 7.47 10.03
N PRO A 108 13.46 6.47 10.11
CA PRO A 108 14.45 6.24 9.06
C PRO A 108 13.84 5.82 7.70
N SER A 109 12.59 5.33 7.67
CA SER A 109 11.86 5.06 6.42
C SER A 109 11.46 6.32 5.67
N ASP A 110 11.49 7.49 6.33
CA ASP A 110 11.26 8.80 5.71
C ASP A 110 12.55 9.45 5.17
N SER A 111 13.68 8.75 5.23
CA SER A 111 14.93 9.20 4.60
C SER A 111 14.76 9.39 3.09
N ILE A 112 15.42 10.40 2.54
CA ILE A 112 15.46 10.66 1.10
C ILE A 112 16.00 9.47 0.28
N ILE A 113 16.71 8.52 0.90
CA ILE A 113 17.18 7.30 0.24
C ILE A 113 16.04 6.43 -0.30
N TRP A 114 14.84 6.56 0.29
CA TRP A 114 13.61 5.85 -0.10
C TRP A 114 12.69 6.68 -1.00
N SER A 115 13.27 7.64 -1.73
CA SER A 115 12.58 8.46 -2.73
C SER A 115 12.91 8.02 -4.16
N GLU A 116 12.17 8.56 -5.13
CA GLU A 116 12.32 8.21 -6.54
C GLU A 116 13.70 8.54 -7.14
N GLY A 117 14.46 9.46 -6.54
CA GLY A 117 15.83 9.77 -6.97
C GLY A 117 16.89 8.74 -6.55
N PHE A 118 16.51 7.73 -5.75
CA PHE A 118 17.42 6.77 -5.11
C PHE A 118 16.91 5.33 -5.23
N PHE A 119 16.51 4.66 -4.15
CA PHE A 119 16.04 3.28 -4.24
C PHE A 119 14.60 3.15 -4.75
N GLY A 120 13.84 4.25 -4.80
CA GLY A 120 12.39 4.20 -4.91
C GLY A 120 11.73 4.00 -3.54
N ASN A 121 10.41 3.83 -3.52
CA ASN A 121 9.65 3.67 -2.29
C ASN A 121 10.18 2.51 -1.42
N GLY A 122 10.26 2.75 -0.12
CA GLY A 122 10.79 1.81 0.88
C GLY A 122 9.78 0.76 1.36
N ASN A 123 8.49 0.98 1.14
CA ASN A 123 7.43 0.08 1.62
C ASN A 123 6.53 -0.33 0.45
N GLY A 124 6.18 -1.62 0.41
CA GLY A 124 5.31 -2.18 -0.61
C GLY A 124 6.04 -2.68 -1.86
N TYR A 125 5.28 -2.88 -2.93
CA TYR A 125 5.83 -3.07 -4.27
C TYR A 125 6.62 -1.83 -4.67
N VAL A 126 7.83 -2.02 -5.19
CA VAL A 126 8.63 -0.90 -5.68
C VAL A 126 8.02 -0.38 -6.98
N LYS A 127 7.38 0.80 -6.90
CA LYS A 127 6.63 1.46 -7.98
C LYS A 127 7.21 2.81 -8.37
N THR A 128 8.13 3.36 -7.58
CA THR A 128 8.81 4.61 -7.88
C THR A 128 10.32 4.38 -8.02
N GLY A 129 10.99 5.37 -8.63
CA GLY A 129 12.44 5.38 -8.81
C GLY A 129 12.98 4.41 -9.87
N PRO A 130 14.32 4.24 -9.91
CA PRO A 130 15.03 3.58 -11.01
C PRO A 130 14.76 2.08 -11.11
N PHE A 131 14.28 1.45 -10.04
CA PHE A 131 14.07 0.01 -9.93
C PHE A 131 12.58 -0.37 -9.90
N LYS A 132 11.70 0.54 -10.34
CA LYS A 132 10.25 0.31 -10.37
C LYS A 132 9.90 -0.90 -11.22
N ASP A 133 8.92 -1.68 -10.76
CA ASP A 133 8.36 -2.84 -11.46
C ASP A 133 9.37 -3.94 -11.83
N TRP A 134 10.53 -3.98 -11.18
CA TRP A 134 11.48 -5.08 -11.33
C TRP A 134 10.82 -6.43 -10.99
N THR A 135 10.91 -7.37 -11.92
CA THR A 135 10.43 -8.75 -11.73
C THR A 135 11.52 -9.58 -11.08
N THR A 136 11.16 -10.48 -10.16
CA THR A 136 12.10 -11.39 -9.50
C THR A 136 12.02 -12.79 -10.10
N ASN A 137 13.14 -13.51 -10.14
CA ASN A 137 13.18 -14.89 -10.61
C ASN A 137 12.56 -15.88 -9.61
N VAL A 138 12.37 -15.45 -8.36
CA VAL A 138 11.79 -16.21 -7.27
C VAL A 138 10.61 -15.47 -6.64
N LEU A 139 9.74 -16.21 -5.96
CA LEU A 139 8.71 -15.63 -5.10
C LEU A 139 9.35 -15.04 -3.84
N MET A 140 8.78 -13.96 -3.33
CA MET A 140 9.18 -13.39 -2.04
C MET A 140 8.97 -14.45 -0.94
N PRO A 141 10.04 -14.87 -0.24
CA PRO A 141 9.90 -15.88 0.79
C PRO A 141 9.18 -15.33 2.02
N LEU A 142 8.60 -16.23 2.82
CA LEU A 142 7.90 -15.91 4.08
C LEU A 142 6.70 -14.94 3.91
N SER A 143 6.18 -14.80 2.69
CA SER A 143 4.96 -14.05 2.41
C SER A 143 3.78 -15.00 2.20
N ASP A 144 2.64 -14.67 2.81
CA ASP A 144 1.37 -15.36 2.56
C ASP A 144 0.86 -15.11 1.12
N VAL A 145 1.38 -14.07 0.46
CA VAL A 145 1.00 -13.65 -0.88
C VAL A 145 2.13 -13.96 -1.86
N LYS A 146 1.77 -14.51 -3.02
CA LYS A 146 2.72 -14.83 -4.09
C LYS A 146 3.22 -13.55 -4.78
N ILE A 147 4.28 -12.96 -4.24
CA ILE A 147 4.90 -11.74 -4.76
C ILE A 147 6.09 -12.11 -5.66
N LYS A 148 6.03 -11.69 -6.94
CA LYS A 148 7.09 -11.94 -7.95
C LYS A 148 7.72 -10.64 -8.50
N LYS A 149 7.61 -9.57 -7.73
CA LYS A 149 8.16 -8.25 -8.04
C LYS A 149 8.96 -7.74 -6.85
N LEU A 150 9.90 -6.84 -7.10
CA LEU A 150 10.68 -6.22 -6.03
C LEU A 150 9.73 -5.57 -5.01
N TYR A 151 9.92 -5.97 -3.76
CA TYR A 151 9.01 -5.66 -2.67
C TYR A 151 9.84 -5.43 -1.39
N ARG A 152 9.52 -4.37 -0.65
CA ARG A 152 10.24 -3.93 0.56
C ARG A 152 9.31 -3.69 1.74
N TYR A 153 9.87 -3.77 2.95
CA TYR A 153 9.19 -3.54 4.22
C TYR A 153 10.06 -2.67 5.15
N THR A 154 10.44 -1.46 4.71
CA THR A 154 11.32 -0.60 5.52
C THR A 154 10.69 -0.25 6.87
N GLY A 155 11.51 -0.25 7.92
CA GLY A 155 11.09 0.01 9.30
C GLY A 155 11.13 -1.22 10.19
N GLY A 156 11.28 -2.43 9.61
CA GLY A 156 11.32 -3.69 10.35
C GLY A 156 10.09 -3.94 11.23
N LYS A 157 10.22 -4.87 12.18
CA LYS A 157 9.22 -5.18 13.22
C LYS A 157 9.82 -4.90 14.61
N GLY A 158 9.04 -4.27 15.50
CA GLY A 158 9.45 -4.07 16.89
C GLY A 158 10.72 -3.23 17.01
N ASP A 159 11.79 -3.82 17.56
CA ASP A 159 13.07 -3.15 17.86
C ASP A 159 14.10 -3.22 16.71
N ASP A 160 13.67 -3.67 15.52
CA ASP A 160 14.51 -3.69 14.33
C ASP A 160 15.04 -2.29 14.01
N ARG A 161 16.34 -2.19 13.72
CA ARG A 161 17.03 -0.91 13.52
C ARG A 161 18.12 -1.00 12.46
N LEU A 162 18.51 0.15 11.92
CA LEU A 162 19.70 0.27 11.08
C LEU A 162 20.99 0.17 11.92
N LEU A 163 22.15 0.04 11.26
CA LEU A 163 23.46 0.17 11.92
C LEU A 163 23.61 1.53 12.59
N SER A 164 24.11 1.53 13.83
CA SER A 164 24.37 2.74 14.61
C SER A 164 25.84 3.18 14.50
N PRO A 165 26.16 4.45 14.79
CA PRO A 165 27.54 4.88 14.99
C PRO A 165 28.29 4.04 16.04
N ASP A 166 27.62 3.62 17.12
CA ASP A 166 28.22 2.80 18.18
C ASP A 166 28.56 1.39 17.69
N ASP A 167 27.78 0.84 16.76
CA ASP A 167 28.12 -0.43 16.09
C ASP A 167 29.41 -0.28 15.27
N ILE A 168 29.57 0.85 14.56
CA ILE A 168 30.79 1.14 13.79
C ILE A 168 31.98 1.31 14.73
N ASP A 169 31.82 2.05 15.82
CA ASP A 169 32.88 2.25 16.82
C ASP A 169 33.26 0.93 17.48
N TRP A 170 32.30 0.03 17.73
CA TRP A 170 32.60 -1.31 18.22
C TRP A 170 33.52 -2.09 17.27
N ILE A 171 33.24 -2.03 15.96
CA ILE A 171 34.02 -2.71 14.90
C ILE A 171 35.43 -2.12 14.83
N LEU A 172 35.53 -0.78 14.75
CA LEU A 172 36.81 -0.09 14.59
C LEU A 172 37.69 -0.16 15.84
N ASN A 173 37.12 -0.45 17.02
CA ASN A 173 37.87 -0.64 18.27
C ASN A 173 38.42 -2.05 18.46
N ARG A 174 38.15 -3.01 17.56
CA ARG A 174 38.81 -4.32 17.61
C ARG A 174 40.31 -4.19 17.28
N ASN A 175 41.10 -5.19 17.67
CA ASN A 175 42.54 -5.24 17.38
C ASN A 175 42.90 -6.25 16.30
N HIS A 176 42.21 -7.39 16.26
CA HIS A 176 42.53 -8.49 15.35
C HIS A 176 41.35 -8.89 14.47
N TYR A 177 41.66 -9.44 13.28
CA TYR A 177 40.64 -9.94 12.36
C TYR A 177 39.74 -10.99 13.02
N ALA A 178 40.32 -11.90 13.81
CA ALA A 178 39.59 -12.93 14.54
C ALA A 178 38.43 -12.36 15.39
N ASN A 179 38.60 -11.16 15.97
CA ASN A 179 37.61 -10.51 16.83
C ASN A 179 36.38 -9.97 16.07
N LEU A 180 36.41 -9.98 14.73
CA LEU A 180 35.29 -9.55 13.88
C LEU A 180 34.43 -10.72 13.39
N THR A 181 34.91 -11.96 13.53
CA THR A 181 34.32 -13.15 12.90
C THR A 181 33.22 -13.82 13.73
N PHE A 182 32.47 -14.73 13.10
CA PHE A 182 31.25 -15.31 13.66
C PHE A 182 31.45 -16.19 14.91
N CYS A 183 32.68 -16.62 15.21
CA CYS A 183 32.98 -17.54 16.32
C CYS A 183 32.90 -16.92 17.73
N HIS A 184 32.19 -15.80 17.89
CA HIS A 184 32.06 -15.01 19.12
C HIS A 184 30.60 -14.53 19.32
N ASP A 185 30.21 -14.16 20.54
CA ASP A 185 28.81 -13.80 20.88
C ASP A 185 28.26 -12.55 20.16
N ARG A 186 29.13 -11.61 19.74
CA ARG A 186 28.76 -10.43 18.92
C ARG A 186 29.74 -10.30 17.77
N THR A 187 29.23 -10.23 16.54
CA THR A 187 30.04 -10.40 15.33
C THR A 187 29.75 -9.27 14.35
N PHE A 188 30.70 -8.98 13.46
CA PHE A 188 30.47 -8.01 12.39
C PHE A 188 29.33 -8.47 11.47
N GLU A 189 29.22 -9.79 11.25
CA GLU A 189 28.11 -10.35 10.50
C GLU A 189 26.75 -10.13 11.20
N SER A 190 26.63 -10.31 12.51
CA SER A 190 25.37 -10.03 13.21
C SER A 190 24.96 -8.56 13.09
N MET A 191 25.92 -7.63 13.13
CA MET A 191 25.66 -6.20 12.96
C MET A 191 25.28 -5.83 11.53
N HIS A 192 25.89 -6.42 10.49
CA HIS A 192 25.45 -6.16 9.12
C HIS A 192 24.01 -6.63 8.88
N GLY A 193 23.58 -7.69 9.57
CA GLY A 193 22.23 -8.24 9.48
C GLY A 193 21.14 -7.27 9.95
N LEU A 194 21.46 -6.27 10.77
CA LEU A 194 20.51 -5.27 11.26
C LEU A 194 19.82 -4.53 10.10
N SER A 195 20.59 -4.03 9.13
CA SER A 195 20.02 -3.32 7.98
C SER A 195 19.25 -4.24 7.02
N HIS A 196 19.64 -5.53 6.92
CA HIS A 196 18.87 -6.52 6.15
C HIS A 196 17.45 -6.70 6.72
N VAL A 197 17.38 -6.89 8.03
CA VAL A 197 16.12 -7.08 8.74
C VAL A 197 15.28 -5.81 8.68
N TRP A 198 15.89 -4.64 8.89
CA TRP A 198 15.19 -3.36 8.89
C TRP A 198 14.59 -2.97 7.53
N VAL A 199 15.28 -3.26 6.41
CA VAL A 199 14.70 -3.03 5.06
C VAL A 199 13.60 -4.05 4.76
N GLY A 200 13.72 -5.27 5.29
CA GLY A 200 12.72 -6.32 5.14
C GLY A 200 12.53 -6.78 3.70
N GLY A 201 11.39 -7.42 3.41
CA GLY A 201 11.06 -7.90 2.07
C GLY A 201 12.10 -8.89 1.56
N PHE A 202 12.61 -8.67 0.34
CA PHE A 202 13.72 -9.49 -0.18
C PHE A 202 14.99 -9.37 0.66
N MET A 203 15.29 -8.18 1.22
CA MET A 203 16.50 -7.96 2.04
C MET A 203 16.53 -8.80 3.32
N PHE A 204 15.37 -9.23 3.83
CA PHE A 204 15.26 -10.04 5.06
C PHE A 204 15.86 -11.45 4.91
N VAL A 205 15.77 -12.05 3.72
CA VAL A 205 16.09 -13.46 3.52
C VAL A 205 17.42 -13.60 2.78
N ILE A 206 18.43 -14.13 3.48
CA ILE A 206 19.82 -14.30 2.99
C ILE A 206 19.89 -14.85 1.56
N ARG A 207 19.11 -15.90 1.25
CA ARG A 207 19.14 -16.56 -0.07
C ARG A 207 18.76 -15.62 -1.23
N VAL A 208 17.88 -14.65 -0.99
CA VAL A 208 17.25 -13.85 -2.04
C VAL A 208 17.47 -12.35 -1.89
N SER A 209 18.16 -11.91 -0.83
CA SER A 209 18.46 -10.50 -0.59
C SER A 209 19.17 -9.79 -1.75
N PRO A 210 20.01 -10.43 -2.58
CA PRO A 210 20.57 -9.79 -3.77
C PRO A 210 19.54 -9.43 -4.87
N ASN A 211 18.27 -9.82 -4.74
CA ASN A 211 17.19 -9.31 -5.61
C ASN A 211 17.00 -7.80 -5.46
N ASP A 212 17.33 -7.22 -4.30
CA ASP A 212 17.23 -5.79 -4.04
C ASP A 212 18.56 -5.07 -4.31
N PRO A 213 18.61 -4.03 -5.15
CA PRO A 213 19.81 -3.23 -5.35
C PRO A 213 20.43 -2.65 -4.08
N ALA A 214 19.62 -2.46 -3.02
CA ALA A 214 20.13 -2.03 -1.71
C ALA A 214 21.14 -3.01 -1.11
N PHE A 215 21.07 -4.31 -1.45
CA PHE A 215 22.02 -5.34 -1.04
C PHE A 215 23.46 -4.94 -1.37
N TYR A 216 23.73 -4.63 -2.65
CA TYR A 216 25.09 -4.38 -3.12
C TYR A 216 25.68 -3.11 -2.49
N LEU A 217 24.85 -2.10 -2.29
CA LEU A 217 25.26 -0.84 -1.65
C LEU A 217 25.48 -1.00 -0.15
N HIS A 218 24.64 -1.80 0.53
CA HIS A 218 24.83 -2.16 1.94
C HIS A 218 26.14 -2.95 2.14
N HIS A 219 26.36 -4.00 1.35
CA HIS A 219 27.61 -4.78 1.45
C HIS A 219 28.84 -3.97 1.07
N ALA A 220 28.74 -3.02 0.12
CA ALA A 220 29.82 -2.08 -0.16
C ALA A 220 30.15 -1.17 1.05
N PHE A 221 29.16 -0.85 1.90
CA PHE A 221 29.37 -0.12 3.15
C PHE A 221 30.01 -1.01 4.22
N ILE A 222 29.61 -2.28 4.32
CA ILE A 222 30.28 -3.26 5.19
C ILE A 222 31.76 -3.41 4.82
N ASP A 223 32.07 -3.54 3.52
CA ASP A 223 33.46 -3.60 3.05
C ASP A 223 34.22 -2.29 3.32
N SER A 224 33.56 -1.13 3.26
CA SER A 224 34.19 0.16 3.58
C SER A 224 34.57 0.27 5.07
N ILE A 225 33.70 -0.20 5.97
CA ILE A 225 33.98 -0.27 7.41
C ILE A 225 35.13 -1.24 7.68
N TRP A 226 35.13 -2.41 7.03
CA TRP A 226 36.22 -3.37 7.16
C TRP A 226 37.54 -2.79 6.68
N GLU A 227 37.55 -2.11 5.53
CA GLU A 227 38.77 -1.48 5.02
C GLU A 227 39.29 -0.38 5.96
N ARG A 228 38.41 0.40 6.60
CA ARG A 228 38.81 1.36 7.65
C ARG A 228 39.46 0.68 8.86
N PHE A 229 38.94 -0.48 9.28
CA PHE A 229 39.57 -1.30 10.31
C PHE A 229 40.97 -1.76 9.86
N ARG A 230 41.09 -2.34 8.67
CA ARG A 230 42.38 -2.79 8.09
C ARG A 230 43.39 -1.65 8.05
N GLN A 231 42.96 -0.45 7.65
CA GLN A 231 43.81 0.73 7.55
C GLN A 231 44.30 1.25 8.90
N SER A 232 43.48 1.17 9.93
CA SER A 232 43.77 1.71 11.27
C SER A 232 44.45 0.73 12.22
N LYS A 233 44.21 -0.58 12.07
CA LYS A 233 44.65 -1.62 13.02
C LYS A 233 45.73 -2.54 12.49
N GLN A 234 45.84 -2.69 11.17
CA GLN A 234 46.74 -3.66 10.55
C GLN A 234 47.83 -2.98 9.72
N THR A 235 49.06 -3.47 9.85
CA THR A 235 50.15 -3.19 8.89
C THR A 235 49.81 -3.75 7.51
N ARG A 236 50.48 -3.27 6.45
CA ARG A 236 50.27 -3.81 5.09
C ARG A 236 50.44 -5.32 5.00
N LEU A 237 51.39 -5.90 5.74
CA LEU A 237 51.62 -7.34 5.77
C LEU A 237 50.47 -8.08 6.47
N GLN A 238 50.10 -7.63 7.67
CA GLN A 238 48.99 -8.23 8.44
C GLN A 238 47.68 -8.21 7.65
N ARG A 239 47.43 -7.17 6.86
CA ARG A 239 46.26 -7.08 5.99
C ARG A 239 46.09 -8.25 5.03
N GLU A 240 47.17 -8.93 4.65
CA GLU A 240 47.16 -10.06 3.71
C GLU A 240 47.35 -11.42 4.38
N THR A 241 47.78 -11.45 5.64
CA THR A 241 48.15 -12.70 6.34
C THR A 241 47.38 -12.96 7.62
N GLU A 242 46.84 -11.93 8.27
CA GLU A 242 46.11 -12.06 9.53
C GLU A 242 44.69 -12.59 9.28
N TYR A 243 44.44 -13.81 9.77
CA TYR A 243 43.18 -14.52 9.63
C TYR A 243 42.70 -15.04 10.99
N ALA A 244 41.47 -15.57 11.05
CA ALA A 244 40.95 -16.16 12.29
C ALA A 244 41.62 -17.51 12.58
N GLU A 245 41.99 -17.73 13.85
CA GLU A 245 42.54 -19.01 14.31
C GLU A 245 41.47 -20.10 14.40
N ASN A 246 40.29 -19.74 14.93
CA ASN A 246 39.09 -20.57 14.88
C ASN A 246 38.20 -20.08 13.74
N THR A 247 37.99 -20.92 12.73
CA THR A 247 37.29 -20.53 11.50
C THR A 247 35.81 -20.91 11.49
N CYS A 248 35.29 -21.59 12.53
CA CYS A 248 33.92 -22.09 12.59
C CYS A 248 33.57 -23.12 11.48
N GLY A 249 34.57 -23.78 10.90
CA GLY A 249 34.38 -24.86 9.93
C GLY A 249 35.42 -24.86 8.82
N ASP A 250 35.55 -26.01 8.15
CA ASP A 250 36.58 -26.23 7.12
C ASP A 250 36.40 -25.32 5.90
N LEU A 251 35.16 -24.99 5.54
CA LEU A 251 34.84 -24.11 4.41
C LEU A 251 35.28 -22.65 4.64
N HIS A 252 35.51 -22.28 5.89
CA HIS A 252 36.01 -20.96 6.28
C HIS A 252 37.51 -20.96 6.55
N SER A 253 38.21 -22.10 6.36
CA SER A 253 39.67 -22.15 6.46
C SER A 253 40.31 -21.14 5.49
N PRO A 254 41.43 -20.49 5.84
CA PRO A 254 42.11 -19.55 4.94
C PRO A 254 42.49 -20.19 3.60
N THR A 255 42.85 -21.48 3.60
CA THR A 255 43.25 -22.22 2.39
C THR A 255 42.09 -22.91 1.68
N ALA A 256 40.86 -22.84 2.22
CA ALA A 256 39.70 -23.42 1.57
C ALA A 256 39.33 -22.65 0.30
N PRO A 257 38.80 -23.33 -0.74
CA PRO A 257 38.30 -22.67 -1.94
C PRO A 257 37.15 -21.71 -1.64
N MET A 258 37.28 -20.47 -2.10
CA MET A 258 36.26 -19.42 -2.03
C MET A 258 35.21 -19.66 -3.12
N LYS A 259 34.39 -20.71 -2.98
CA LYS A 259 33.38 -21.05 -4.00
C LYS A 259 32.37 -19.92 -4.22
N PRO A 260 31.94 -19.66 -5.46
CA PRO A 260 32.31 -20.36 -6.71
C PRO A 260 33.54 -19.75 -7.42
N PHE A 261 34.26 -18.83 -6.80
CA PHE A 261 35.41 -18.16 -7.39
C PHE A 261 36.64 -19.08 -7.45
N SER A 262 37.51 -18.83 -8.42
CA SER A 262 38.81 -19.53 -8.56
C SER A 262 39.87 -18.96 -7.62
N LEU A 263 39.51 -18.74 -6.36
CA LEU A 263 40.33 -18.14 -5.29
C LEU A 263 40.22 -18.98 -4.01
N THR A 264 41.15 -18.80 -3.09
CA THR A 264 41.02 -19.26 -1.70
C THR A 264 40.52 -18.13 -0.80
N ASN A 265 40.00 -18.45 0.38
CA ASN A 265 39.48 -17.44 1.30
C ASN A 265 40.54 -16.38 1.69
N ILE A 266 41.80 -16.79 1.85
CA ILE A 266 42.90 -15.87 2.16
C ILE A 266 43.25 -14.94 1.00
N ASP A 267 43.01 -15.33 -0.26
CA ASP A 267 43.23 -14.45 -1.41
C ASP A 267 42.30 -13.22 -1.39
N GLY A 268 41.12 -13.34 -0.74
CA GLY A 268 40.20 -12.22 -0.52
C GLY A 268 40.76 -11.14 0.41
N LEU A 269 41.83 -11.43 1.16
CA LEU A 269 42.54 -10.45 1.98
C LEU A 269 43.53 -9.59 1.17
N SER A 270 43.70 -9.80 -0.14
CA SER A 270 44.73 -9.08 -0.89
C SER A 270 44.57 -7.55 -0.80
N ASN A 271 45.67 -6.82 -0.62
CA ASN A 271 45.67 -5.36 -0.70
C ASN A 271 45.37 -4.85 -2.12
N ASP A 272 45.53 -5.72 -3.11
CA ASP A 272 45.30 -5.42 -4.51
C ASP A 272 43.91 -4.85 -4.82
N TYR A 273 42.89 -5.23 -4.04
CA TYR A 273 41.52 -4.68 -4.16
C TYR A 273 41.55 -3.15 -4.07
N THR A 274 42.23 -2.62 -3.06
CA THR A 274 42.25 -1.19 -2.75
C THR A 274 43.45 -0.44 -3.34
N ASP A 275 44.50 -1.16 -3.75
CA ASP A 275 45.62 -0.58 -4.48
C ASP A 275 45.27 -0.25 -5.92
N TYR A 276 44.58 -1.16 -6.61
CA TYR A 276 44.42 -1.09 -8.07
C TYR A 276 42.99 -0.87 -8.54
N TYR A 277 41.98 -1.39 -7.86
CA TYR A 277 40.61 -1.38 -8.39
C TYR A 277 39.78 -0.21 -7.86
N TYR A 278 39.70 -0.03 -6.55
CA TYR A 278 38.84 0.99 -5.96
C TYR A 278 39.38 1.57 -4.64
N ILE A 279 38.93 2.76 -4.28
CA ILE A 279 39.09 3.33 -2.93
C ILE A 279 37.74 3.84 -2.42
N TYR A 280 37.60 3.91 -1.10
CA TYR A 280 36.43 4.50 -0.46
C TYR A 280 36.65 5.99 -0.16
N GLN A 281 35.64 6.80 -0.47
CA GLN A 281 35.56 8.18 0.00
C GLN A 281 34.55 8.26 1.13
N ASN A 282 35.02 8.45 2.37
CA ASN A 282 34.16 8.61 3.54
C ASN A 282 33.39 9.93 3.51
N VAL A 283 32.21 9.91 4.14
CA VAL A 283 31.39 11.12 4.38
C VAL A 283 32.11 12.02 5.39
N LYS A 284 32.31 13.27 5.04
CA LYS A 284 32.80 14.31 5.95
C LYS A 284 31.65 14.82 6.79
N HIS A 285 31.77 14.68 8.10
CA HIS A 285 30.78 15.20 9.03
C HIS A 285 31.03 16.68 9.34
N CYS A 286 29.94 17.41 9.59
CA CYS A 286 29.99 18.78 10.09
C CYS A 286 30.62 18.86 11.49
N SER A 287 30.99 20.07 11.91
CA SER A 287 31.56 20.33 13.23
C SER A 287 31.11 21.70 13.74
N ILE A 288 31.44 22.02 14.99
CA ILE A 288 31.17 23.34 15.58
C ILE A 288 31.76 24.49 14.72
N LEU A 289 32.92 24.24 14.08
CA LEU A 289 33.63 25.22 13.25
C LEU A 289 33.12 25.26 11.80
N ASP A 290 32.52 24.17 11.33
CA ASP A 290 31.97 24.04 9.98
C ASP A 290 30.61 23.31 10.05
N PRO A 291 29.50 24.05 10.26
CA PRO A 291 28.18 23.47 10.49
C PRO A 291 27.49 22.98 9.21
N VAL A 292 28.22 22.84 8.10
CA VAL A 292 27.67 22.51 6.78
C VAL A 292 28.17 21.15 6.31
N CYS A 293 27.27 20.35 5.75
CA CYS A 293 27.57 19.06 5.16
C CYS A 293 27.85 19.21 3.65
N HIS A 294 29.07 19.61 3.30
CA HIS A 294 29.44 19.99 1.92
C HIS A 294 29.42 18.84 0.90
N ASP A 295 29.52 17.60 1.36
CA ASP A 295 29.65 16.43 0.47
C ASP A 295 28.37 16.13 -0.33
N SER A 296 27.20 16.58 0.12
CA SER A 296 25.93 16.30 -0.56
C SER A 296 24.80 17.25 -0.15
N PRO A 297 23.94 17.69 -1.10
CA PRO A 297 22.73 18.45 -0.78
C PRO A 297 21.65 17.62 -0.06
N TYR A 298 21.81 16.29 -0.01
CA TYR A 298 20.90 15.37 0.67
C TYR A 298 21.28 15.13 2.12
N TYR A 299 22.28 15.86 2.65
CA TYR A 299 22.65 15.83 4.05
C TYR A 299 22.29 17.13 4.75
N TRP A 300 22.09 17.02 6.06
CA TRP A 300 21.98 18.15 6.97
C TRP A 300 22.84 17.89 8.20
N CYS A 301 23.27 18.97 8.85
CA CYS A 301 24.08 18.86 10.06
C CYS A 301 23.21 18.75 11.30
N ASP A 302 23.22 17.58 11.97
CA ASP A 302 22.61 17.45 13.29
C ASP A 302 23.50 18.11 14.34
N ARG A 303 23.13 19.33 14.73
CA ARG A 303 23.89 20.17 15.66
C ARG A 303 23.93 19.63 17.09
N ARG A 304 23.10 18.63 17.42
CA ARG A 304 23.12 17.98 18.74
C ARG A 304 24.33 17.06 18.91
N VAL A 305 24.73 16.41 17.82
CA VAL A 305 25.83 15.43 17.78
C VAL A 305 26.98 15.86 16.87
N TRP A 306 26.84 16.97 16.15
CA TRP A 306 27.77 17.46 15.13
C TRP A 306 28.14 16.36 14.13
N LYS A 307 27.11 15.73 13.55
CA LYS A 307 27.27 14.75 12.48
C LYS A 307 26.28 15.03 11.36
N CYS A 308 26.76 14.86 10.12
CA CYS A 308 25.88 14.85 8.96
C CYS A 308 24.90 13.67 9.03
N LYS A 309 23.64 13.93 8.71
CA LYS A 309 22.53 12.99 8.66
C LYS A 309 21.80 13.12 7.33
N SER A 310 21.09 12.06 6.94
CA SER A 310 20.26 12.07 5.75
C SER A 310 19.12 13.08 5.88
N LYS A 311 18.82 13.82 4.82
CA LYS A 311 17.61 14.63 4.76
C LYS A 311 16.36 13.76 4.64
N ILE A 312 15.25 14.30 5.12
CA ILE A 312 13.95 13.66 5.16
C ILE A 312 13.17 14.07 3.92
N GLN A 313 12.49 13.11 3.28
CA GLN A 313 11.67 13.37 2.09
C GLN A 313 10.39 14.15 2.44
N LEU A 314 9.76 14.76 1.43
CA LEU A 314 8.49 15.46 1.58
C LEU A 314 7.41 14.52 2.17
N GLY A 315 6.62 15.02 3.12
CA GLY A 315 5.63 14.23 3.88
C GLY A 315 6.21 13.34 4.98
N GLY A 316 7.53 13.32 5.13
CA GLY A 316 8.23 12.54 6.17
C GLY A 316 8.14 13.16 7.57
N ASN A 317 8.30 12.32 8.60
CA ASN A 317 8.29 12.75 10.00
C ASN A 317 9.60 13.47 10.37
N CYS A 318 9.48 14.74 10.75
CA CYS A 318 10.59 15.59 11.24
C CYS A 318 10.36 16.11 12.66
N THR A 319 9.57 15.40 13.48
CA THR A 319 9.26 15.80 14.85
C THR A 319 10.53 16.06 15.66
N ASN A 320 10.57 17.18 16.38
CA ASN A 320 11.73 17.69 17.13
C ASN A 320 12.92 18.16 16.27
N LEU A 321 12.70 18.41 14.97
CA LEU A 321 13.70 18.95 14.05
C LEU A 321 13.27 20.31 13.46
N GLU A 322 12.26 20.96 14.05
CA GLU A 322 11.83 22.29 13.67
C GLU A 322 12.98 23.32 13.78
N GLY A 323 13.10 24.17 12.76
CA GLY A 323 14.19 25.15 12.66
C GLY A 323 15.54 24.55 12.22
N GLN A 324 15.64 23.24 12.05
CA GLN A 324 16.80 22.59 11.44
C GLN A 324 16.55 22.36 9.94
N ASP A 325 17.63 22.27 9.14
CA ASP A 325 17.56 22.05 7.69
C ASP A 325 17.38 20.55 7.33
N ALA A 326 16.58 19.83 8.13
CA ALA A 326 16.44 18.38 8.06
C ALA A 326 15.62 17.88 6.86
N CYS A 327 14.73 18.73 6.32
CA CYS A 327 13.86 18.37 5.21
C CYS A 327 14.51 18.70 3.85
N TYR A 328 14.35 17.81 2.87
CA TYR A 328 14.86 18.04 1.52
C TYR A 328 13.88 18.87 0.70
N ALA A 329 14.34 20.02 0.19
CA ALA A 329 13.55 20.95 -0.64
C ALA A 329 12.22 21.42 0.00
N SER A 330 12.11 21.33 1.33
CA SER A 330 10.92 21.70 2.09
C SER A 330 11.33 22.10 3.52
N THR A 331 10.38 22.50 4.36
CA THR A 331 10.65 22.89 5.75
C THR A 331 9.90 22.01 6.74
N CYS A 332 10.46 21.80 7.93
CA CYS A 332 9.77 21.08 9.00
C CYS A 332 8.73 21.97 9.65
N ILE A 333 7.45 21.64 9.50
CA ILE A 333 6.32 22.39 10.06
C ILE A 333 5.39 21.38 10.73
N GLN A 334 5.11 21.58 12.03
CA GLN A 334 4.26 20.68 12.82
C GLN A 334 4.74 19.20 12.76
N GLY A 335 6.05 18.97 12.86
CA GLY A 335 6.64 17.64 12.80
C GLY A 335 6.57 16.93 11.44
N ILE A 336 6.18 17.62 10.35
CA ILE A 336 6.13 17.05 8.99
C ILE A 336 6.92 17.92 8.01
N CYS A 337 7.68 17.28 7.12
CA CYS A 337 8.36 17.97 6.02
C CYS A 337 7.35 18.40 4.95
N GLN A 338 7.09 19.71 4.84
CA GLN A 338 6.14 20.27 3.88
C GLN A 338 6.59 21.63 3.34
N TYR A 339 5.98 22.10 2.25
CA TYR A 339 6.29 23.41 1.67
C TYR A 339 5.78 24.54 2.57
N SER A 340 6.52 25.66 2.62
CA SER A 340 6.22 26.82 3.46
C SER A 340 5.02 27.64 2.98
N SER A 341 4.69 27.58 1.69
CA SER A 341 3.48 28.14 1.09
C SER A 341 2.73 27.07 0.31
N ILE A 342 1.48 26.82 0.69
CA ILE A 342 0.53 26.08 -0.13
C ILE A 342 -0.07 27.07 -1.14
N GLU A 343 0.76 27.66 -2.01
CA GLU A 343 0.24 28.40 -3.16
C GLU A 343 -0.21 27.40 -4.23
N GLY A 344 -1.38 26.82 -3.98
CA GLY A 344 -2.01 25.87 -4.86
C GLY A 344 -3.40 25.57 -4.35
N ASN A 345 -4.39 26.29 -4.87
CA ASN A 345 -5.77 25.85 -4.77
C ASN A 345 -5.87 24.48 -5.46
N GLY A 346 -5.85 23.38 -4.68
CA GLY A 346 -6.11 22.03 -5.18
C GLY A 346 -7.46 21.90 -5.92
N MET A 347 -8.30 22.94 -5.87
CA MET A 347 -9.63 23.04 -6.47
C MET A 347 -9.69 23.16 -8.00
N GLN A 348 -8.58 23.33 -8.74
CA GLN A 348 -8.64 23.51 -10.21
C GLN A 348 -8.19 22.31 -11.06
N ARG A 349 -7.77 21.19 -10.45
CA ARG A 349 -7.39 19.98 -11.21
C ARG A 349 -8.58 19.05 -11.40
N ARG A 350 -9.60 19.49 -12.13
CA ARG A 350 -10.52 18.52 -12.77
C ARG A 350 -9.85 18.03 -14.04
N GLN A 351 -9.19 16.88 -13.96
CA GLN A 351 -8.85 16.15 -15.18
C GLN A 351 -10.13 15.83 -15.95
N PHE A 352 -10.05 15.83 -17.27
CA PHE A 352 -11.14 15.42 -18.14
C PHE A 352 -11.47 13.95 -17.86
N ILE A 353 -12.67 13.70 -17.34
CA ILE A 353 -13.18 12.35 -17.13
C ILE A 353 -13.94 11.95 -18.41
N PRO A 354 -13.60 10.84 -19.07
CA PRO A 354 -14.32 10.36 -20.24
C PRO A 354 -15.81 10.13 -19.94
N THR A 355 -16.67 10.31 -20.93
CA THR A 355 -18.13 10.17 -20.77
C THR A 355 -18.60 8.72 -20.60
N ASN A 356 -17.78 7.74 -20.97
CA ASN A 356 -18.15 6.32 -20.96
C ASN A 356 -17.38 5.53 -19.87
N VAL A 357 -17.61 5.91 -18.62
CA VAL A 357 -16.98 5.28 -17.44
C VAL A 357 -18.00 4.61 -16.53
N VAL A 358 -17.52 3.70 -15.69
CA VAL A 358 -18.23 3.25 -14.49
C VAL A 358 -17.51 3.78 -13.26
N TRP A 359 -18.25 4.03 -12.20
CA TRP A 359 -17.74 4.56 -10.95
C TRP A 359 -17.58 3.43 -9.95
N ALA A 360 -16.41 3.33 -9.34
CA ALA A 360 -16.13 2.45 -8.20
C ALA A 360 -15.59 3.25 -7.02
N LYS A 361 -15.48 2.60 -5.86
CA LYS A 361 -14.99 3.23 -4.62
C LYS A 361 -13.63 2.67 -4.21
N SER A 362 -12.81 3.51 -3.61
CA SER A 362 -11.60 3.12 -2.88
C SER A 362 -11.32 4.08 -1.74
N LEU A 363 -10.29 3.81 -0.95
CA LEU A 363 -9.91 4.58 0.23
C LEU A 363 -8.39 4.71 0.31
N LEU A 364 -7.93 5.91 0.64
CA LEU A 364 -6.52 6.18 0.93
C LEU A 364 -6.34 6.37 2.45
N LEU A 365 -5.36 5.69 3.02
CA LEU A 365 -5.02 5.77 4.44
C LEU A 365 -3.65 6.43 4.65
N ASN A 366 -3.55 7.29 5.66
CA ASN A 366 -2.31 7.94 6.07
C ASN A 366 -1.45 7.03 6.97
N ASN A 367 -0.37 7.60 7.52
CA ASN A 367 0.55 6.87 8.40
C ASN A 367 -0.09 6.35 9.70
N ASP A 368 -1.21 6.92 10.14
CA ASP A 368 -1.94 6.53 11.36
C ASP A 368 -3.14 5.62 11.05
N ASN A 369 -3.18 5.03 9.85
CA ASN A 369 -4.32 4.22 9.36
C ASN A 369 -5.65 4.99 9.35
N LYS A 370 -5.60 6.32 9.25
CA LYS A 370 -6.77 7.21 9.13
C LYS A 370 -6.96 7.64 7.68
N PRO A 371 -8.18 7.93 7.24
CA PRO A 371 -8.39 8.36 5.88
C PRO A 371 -7.72 9.69 5.54
N ILE A 372 -7.17 9.79 4.34
CA ILE A 372 -6.62 11.02 3.80
C ILE A 372 -7.75 11.85 3.22
N THR A 373 -7.95 13.07 3.72
CA THR A 373 -8.97 14.02 3.24
C THR A 373 -8.40 15.14 2.38
N HIS A 374 -7.08 15.14 2.16
CA HIS A 374 -6.41 16.21 1.44
C HIS A 374 -6.67 16.12 -0.08
N PRO A 375 -7.08 17.21 -0.76
CA PRO A 375 -7.53 17.17 -2.15
C PRO A 375 -6.44 16.86 -3.19
N LEU A 376 -5.17 16.89 -2.80
CA LEU A 376 -4.05 16.51 -3.67
C LEU A 376 -3.77 15.00 -3.68
N ALA A 377 -4.28 14.27 -2.69
CA ALA A 377 -4.19 12.81 -2.69
C ALA A 377 -5.09 12.26 -3.80
N HIS A 378 -4.57 11.27 -4.52
CA HIS A 378 -5.20 10.82 -5.75
C HIS A 378 -4.87 9.38 -6.12
N ILE A 379 -5.67 8.81 -7.01
CA ILE A 379 -5.42 7.52 -7.64
C ILE A 379 -5.47 7.72 -9.15
N ASN A 380 -4.40 7.32 -9.83
CA ASN A 380 -4.35 7.26 -11.28
C ASN A 380 -4.76 5.87 -11.79
N VAL A 381 -5.75 5.82 -12.66
CA VAL A 381 -6.29 4.61 -13.29
C VAL A 381 -5.72 4.51 -14.70
N ILE A 382 -4.92 3.47 -14.95
CA ILE A 382 -4.21 3.26 -16.22
C ILE A 382 -4.61 1.91 -16.80
N ASP A 383 -5.12 1.84 -18.02
CA ASP A 383 -5.31 0.56 -18.72
C ASP A 383 -4.00 0.01 -19.30
N GLU A 384 -4.00 -1.27 -19.67
CA GLU A 384 -2.81 -1.95 -20.21
C GLU A 384 -2.23 -1.28 -21.46
N TYR A 385 -3.08 -0.69 -22.30
CA TYR A 385 -2.68 -0.05 -23.56
C TYR A 385 -2.45 1.47 -23.42
N GLN A 386 -2.54 2.02 -22.21
CA GLN A 386 -2.45 3.46 -21.92
C GLN A 386 -3.45 4.36 -22.69
N ASN A 387 -4.52 3.77 -23.25
CA ASN A 387 -5.61 4.51 -23.89
C ASN A 387 -6.55 5.15 -22.86
N PHE A 388 -6.53 4.65 -21.63
CA PHE A 388 -7.27 5.17 -20.49
C PHE A 388 -6.27 5.52 -19.39
N ASN A 389 -6.13 6.82 -19.09
CA ASN A 389 -5.24 7.34 -18.06
C ASN A 389 -5.96 8.48 -17.35
N VAL A 390 -6.65 8.15 -16.25
CA VAL A 390 -7.54 9.07 -15.53
C VAL A 390 -7.17 9.11 -14.06
N THR A 391 -6.80 10.30 -13.60
CA THR A 391 -6.54 10.62 -12.20
C THR A 391 -7.81 11.08 -11.52
N THR A 392 -8.17 10.38 -10.46
CA THR A 392 -9.23 10.77 -9.53
C THR A 392 -8.61 11.34 -8.26
N PHE A 393 -9.10 12.47 -7.78
CA PHE A 393 -8.66 13.12 -6.54
C PHE A 393 -9.65 12.85 -5.40
N VAL A 394 -9.17 12.90 -4.15
CA VAL A 394 -10.03 12.84 -2.96
C VAL A 394 -10.99 14.03 -2.93
N GLU A 395 -12.27 13.78 -2.66
CA GLU A 395 -13.28 14.84 -2.56
C GLU A 395 -13.24 15.53 -1.18
N MET A 396 -13.36 16.86 -1.17
CA MET A 396 -13.32 17.68 0.05
C MET A 396 -14.61 17.63 0.89
N GLN A 397 -15.73 17.27 0.28
CA GLN A 397 -17.04 17.28 0.92
C GLN A 397 -17.71 15.94 0.69
N GLN A 398 -18.21 15.34 1.76
CA GLN A 398 -18.81 14.01 1.72
C GLN A 398 -20.26 14.02 2.17
N ASN A 399 -21.01 13.07 1.65
CA ASN A 399 -22.37 12.81 2.07
C ASN A 399 -22.40 11.95 3.34
N ASN A 400 -23.53 12.06 4.05
CA ASN A 400 -23.89 11.09 5.09
C ASN A 400 -23.87 9.68 4.46
N PHE A 401 -23.34 8.68 5.17
CA PHE A 401 -23.21 7.25 4.79
C PHE A 401 -21.87 6.76 4.17
N GLU A 402 -20.79 7.53 4.25
CA GLU A 402 -19.48 7.10 3.74
C GLU A 402 -18.30 7.36 4.68
N TYR A 403 -17.14 6.80 4.34
CA TYR A 403 -15.88 7.08 5.03
C TYR A 403 -15.37 8.47 4.66
N ASN A 404 -14.93 9.26 5.64
CA ASN A 404 -14.05 10.41 5.38
C ASN A 404 -12.91 10.00 4.44
N GLY A 405 -12.53 10.82 3.45
CA GLY A 405 -11.43 10.53 2.52
C GLY A 405 -11.72 9.50 1.39
N MET A 406 -12.97 9.09 1.17
CA MET A 406 -13.35 8.25 0.03
C MET A 406 -12.95 8.85 -1.32
N ILE A 407 -12.57 7.97 -2.25
CA ILE A 407 -12.22 8.32 -3.61
C ILE A 407 -13.07 7.53 -4.63
N TYR A 408 -13.65 8.25 -5.59
CA TYR A 408 -14.55 7.68 -6.60
C TYR A 408 -13.83 7.45 -7.92
N LEU A 409 -13.36 6.23 -8.12
CA LEU A 409 -12.59 5.85 -9.29
C LEU A 409 -13.46 5.86 -10.55
N ALA A 410 -13.07 6.66 -11.54
CA ALA A 410 -13.57 6.52 -12.90
C ALA A 410 -12.84 5.36 -13.59
N LEU A 411 -13.56 4.30 -13.91
CA LEU A 411 -13.03 3.09 -14.55
C LEU A 411 -13.56 2.96 -15.98
N PRO A 412 -12.80 2.33 -16.91
CA PRO A 412 -13.30 2.06 -18.25
C PRO A 412 -14.52 1.16 -18.17
N LYS A 413 -15.59 1.49 -18.91
CA LYS A 413 -16.81 0.69 -18.91
C LYS A 413 -16.51 -0.72 -19.42
N PRO A 414 -16.80 -1.79 -18.65
CA PRO A 414 -16.59 -3.15 -19.11
C PRO A 414 -17.52 -3.46 -20.29
N SER A 415 -16.98 -4.12 -21.31
CA SER A 415 -17.70 -4.52 -22.52
C SER A 415 -17.90 -6.04 -22.56
N SER A 416 -18.95 -6.48 -23.25
CA SER A 416 -19.30 -7.90 -23.28
C SER A 416 -18.24 -8.69 -24.02
N GLY A 417 -17.65 -9.70 -23.36
CA GLY A 417 -16.64 -10.58 -23.96
C GLY A 417 -15.21 -10.06 -23.95
N LEU A 418 -14.95 -8.85 -23.45
CA LEU A 418 -13.60 -8.31 -23.31
C LEU A 418 -13.28 -8.04 -21.84
N SER A 419 -12.12 -8.54 -21.39
CA SER A 419 -11.57 -8.19 -20.09
C SER A 419 -10.72 -6.94 -20.20
N THR A 420 -10.95 -5.98 -19.32
CA THR A 420 -10.14 -4.75 -19.26
C THR A 420 -9.26 -4.78 -18.02
N PRO A 421 -7.99 -5.18 -18.13
CA PRO A 421 -7.03 -5.06 -17.04
C PRO A 421 -6.64 -3.59 -16.84
N ILE A 422 -6.67 -3.14 -15.59
CA ILE A 422 -6.31 -1.79 -15.18
C ILE A 422 -5.29 -1.85 -14.04
N THR A 423 -4.44 -0.83 -13.97
CA THR A 423 -3.48 -0.59 -12.89
C THR A 423 -3.88 0.69 -12.15
N LEU A 424 -3.84 0.65 -10.82
CA LEU A 424 -4.21 1.75 -9.93
C LEU A 424 -2.98 2.30 -9.20
N LEU A 425 -2.51 3.49 -9.55
CA LEU A 425 -1.37 4.11 -8.87
C LEU A 425 -1.86 5.16 -7.88
N ALA A 426 -1.84 4.81 -6.60
CA ALA A 426 -2.26 5.70 -5.52
C ALA A 426 -1.08 6.51 -4.97
N GLN A 427 -1.33 7.81 -4.74
CA GLN A 427 -0.39 8.73 -4.13
C GLN A 427 -1.06 9.61 -3.06
N ASP A 428 -0.32 9.90 -2.00
CA ASP A 428 -0.76 10.87 -1.00
C ASP A 428 -0.58 12.32 -1.49
N GLN A 429 -0.93 13.29 -0.64
CA GLN A 429 -0.80 14.72 -0.96
C GLN A 429 0.63 15.19 -1.21
N PHE A 430 1.63 14.39 -0.85
CA PHE A 430 3.05 14.68 -1.03
C PHE A 430 3.64 13.93 -2.23
N GLY A 431 2.83 13.16 -2.97
CA GLY A 431 3.25 12.36 -4.12
C GLY A 431 3.89 11.02 -3.75
N ARG A 432 3.83 10.59 -2.49
CA ARG A 432 4.38 9.30 -2.06
C ARG A 432 3.46 8.16 -2.47
N TYR A 433 4.05 7.05 -2.93
CA TYR A 433 3.30 5.87 -3.32
C TYR A 433 2.58 5.22 -2.13
N CYS A 434 1.35 4.75 -2.36
CA CYS A 434 0.56 4.04 -1.37
C CYS A 434 0.40 2.56 -1.77
N GLN A 435 0.74 1.65 -0.85
CA GLN A 435 0.65 0.21 -1.06
C GLN A 435 -0.81 -0.24 -1.11
N SER A 436 -1.18 -1.00 -2.14
CA SER A 436 -2.52 -1.59 -2.31
C SER A 436 -2.76 -2.80 -1.42
N TYR A 437 -3.95 -2.86 -0.85
CA TYR A 437 -4.46 -4.00 -0.10
C TYR A 437 -5.85 -4.37 -0.65
N CYS A 438 -6.06 -5.65 -0.88
CA CYS A 438 -7.31 -6.18 -1.42
C CYS A 438 -7.99 -7.05 -0.37
N ILE A 439 -9.32 -6.93 -0.25
CA ILE A 439 -10.08 -7.77 0.66
C ILE A 439 -10.07 -9.22 0.16
N ASN A 440 -9.69 -10.13 1.04
CA ASN A 440 -9.75 -11.56 0.79
C ASN A 440 -11.18 -12.05 1.06
N GLU A 441 -11.87 -12.53 0.02
CA GLU A 441 -13.27 -12.97 0.14
C GLU A 441 -13.47 -14.08 1.18
N THR A 442 -12.43 -14.87 1.48
CA THR A 442 -12.52 -16.01 2.40
C THR A 442 -12.34 -15.56 3.86
N THR A 443 -11.29 -14.80 4.14
CA THR A 443 -10.94 -14.39 5.51
C THR A 443 -11.61 -13.09 5.93
N GLN A 444 -12.14 -12.32 4.96
CA GLN A 444 -12.68 -10.97 5.16
C GLN A 444 -11.65 -10.00 5.75
N ILE A 445 -10.36 -10.23 5.49
CA ILE A 445 -9.25 -9.35 5.90
C ILE A 445 -8.55 -8.82 4.66
N TYR A 446 -7.93 -7.66 4.76
CA TYR A 446 -7.09 -7.10 3.71
C TYR A 446 -5.76 -7.83 3.60
N ASP A 447 -5.42 -8.34 2.43
CA ASP A 447 -4.09 -8.85 2.14
C ASP A 447 -3.38 -7.92 1.13
N VAL A 448 -2.06 -7.88 1.19
CA VAL A 448 -1.24 -7.17 0.19
C VAL A 448 -1.58 -7.72 -1.19
N CYS A 449 -1.84 -6.85 -2.15
CA CYS A 449 -2.12 -7.26 -3.53
C CYS A 449 -1.40 -6.34 -4.52
N GLU A 450 -1.17 -6.83 -5.74
CA GLU A 450 -0.76 -5.93 -6.81
C GLU A 450 -1.86 -4.89 -7.04
N PRO A 451 -1.50 -3.64 -7.39
CA PRO A 451 -2.46 -2.59 -7.68
C PRO A 451 -3.07 -2.78 -9.09
N LYS A 452 -3.58 -3.98 -9.37
CA LYS A 452 -4.16 -4.36 -10.65
C LYS A 452 -5.54 -4.97 -10.44
N MET A 453 -6.46 -4.67 -11.35
CA MET A 453 -7.80 -5.24 -11.35
C MET A 453 -8.22 -5.60 -12.77
N ILE A 454 -9.05 -6.62 -12.89
CA ILE A 454 -9.63 -7.04 -14.17
C ILE A 454 -11.14 -6.77 -14.13
N LEU A 455 -11.61 -5.95 -15.07
CA LEU A 455 -13.03 -5.60 -15.19
C LEU A 455 -13.69 -6.45 -16.27
N LYS A 456 -14.84 -7.05 -15.93
CA LYS A 456 -15.71 -7.80 -16.86
C LYS A 456 -17.18 -7.51 -16.51
N ILE A 457 -18.09 -7.74 -17.45
CA ILE A 457 -19.55 -7.61 -17.21
C ILE A 457 -20.10 -8.75 -16.35
N ARG A 458 -19.47 -9.94 -16.41
CA ARG A 458 -19.87 -11.13 -15.65
C ARG A 458 -18.81 -11.42 -14.58
N LYS A 459 -19.25 -11.87 -13.41
CA LYS A 459 -18.35 -12.36 -12.36
C LYS A 459 -17.86 -13.76 -12.75
N ASP A 460 -16.74 -13.77 -13.47
CA ASP A 460 -15.93 -14.96 -13.73
C ASP A 460 -14.83 -15.08 -12.66
N TYR A 461 -14.09 -16.19 -12.64
CA TYR A 461 -13.00 -16.43 -11.68
C TYR A 461 -11.92 -15.32 -11.68
N GLU A 462 -11.68 -14.70 -12.83
CA GLU A 462 -10.65 -13.67 -13.01
C GLU A 462 -11.16 -12.24 -12.77
N THR A 463 -12.48 -12.04 -12.65
CA THR A 463 -13.07 -10.70 -12.53
C THR A 463 -12.94 -10.19 -11.10
N ALA A 464 -12.51 -8.94 -10.94
CA ALA A 464 -12.48 -8.29 -9.63
C ALA A 464 -13.90 -8.16 -9.05
N ASN A 465 -14.07 -8.50 -7.78
CA ASN A 465 -15.36 -8.42 -7.10
C ASN A 465 -15.61 -7.02 -6.51
N ILE A 466 -15.81 -6.05 -7.40
CA ILE A 466 -16.04 -4.65 -7.02
C ILE A 466 -17.47 -4.23 -7.33
N ALA A 467 -18.05 -3.39 -6.48
CA ALA A 467 -19.28 -2.66 -6.81
C ALA A 467 -18.95 -1.50 -7.75
N TYR A 468 -19.75 -1.33 -8.80
CA TYR A 468 -19.66 -0.15 -9.66
C TYR A 468 -21.03 0.28 -10.19
N THR A 469 -21.16 1.56 -10.54
CA THR A 469 -22.39 2.14 -11.12
C THR A 469 -22.10 2.98 -12.36
N HIS A 470 -23.08 3.08 -13.27
CA HIS A 470 -23.04 3.97 -14.43
C HIS A 470 -23.48 5.40 -14.09
N SER A 471 -24.16 5.61 -12.96
CA SER A 471 -24.72 6.91 -12.59
C SER A 471 -23.84 7.61 -11.56
N TYR A 472 -23.38 8.80 -11.93
CA TYR A 472 -22.62 9.70 -11.05
C TYR A 472 -23.39 10.00 -9.75
N MET A 473 -24.70 10.19 -9.82
CA MET A 473 -25.53 10.50 -8.64
C MET A 473 -25.63 9.33 -7.67
N SER A 474 -25.57 8.10 -8.18
CA SER A 474 -25.73 6.89 -7.35
C SER A 474 -24.43 6.33 -6.78
N ARG A 475 -23.27 6.86 -7.21
CA ARG A 475 -21.97 6.31 -6.82
C ARG A 475 -21.73 6.37 -5.31
N ASN A 476 -22.39 7.28 -4.61
CA ASN A 476 -22.26 7.45 -3.17
C ASN A 476 -22.88 6.27 -2.37
N TYR A 477 -23.57 5.37 -3.06
CA TYR A 477 -24.30 4.25 -2.45
C TYR A 477 -23.67 2.89 -2.73
N LEU A 478 -22.52 2.84 -3.41
CA LEU A 478 -21.80 1.58 -3.62
C LEU A 478 -21.33 0.99 -2.29
N ASP A 479 -21.36 -0.34 -2.21
CA ASP A 479 -20.93 -1.14 -1.05
C ASP A 479 -21.82 -0.97 0.20
N LEU A 480 -23.05 -0.49 0.02
CA LEU A 480 -24.08 -0.40 1.06
C LEU A 480 -25.11 -1.53 0.96
N ASP A 481 -25.55 -2.04 2.11
CA ASP A 481 -26.69 -2.97 2.21
C ASP A 481 -27.96 -2.25 2.70
N PHE A 482 -28.78 -1.79 1.76
CA PHE A 482 -30.11 -1.24 2.06
C PHE A 482 -31.20 -2.32 2.14
N SER A 483 -30.83 -3.61 2.06
CA SER A 483 -31.75 -4.74 2.27
C SER A 483 -31.86 -5.17 3.73
N GLN A 484 -31.21 -4.43 4.65
CA GLN A 484 -31.21 -4.65 6.09
C GLN A 484 -31.92 -3.54 6.85
N HIS A 485 -32.26 -3.85 8.10
CA HIS A 485 -32.86 -2.88 9.01
C HIS A 485 -31.95 -1.66 9.22
N PRO A 486 -32.47 -0.43 9.42
CA PRO A 486 -31.67 0.80 9.59
C PRO A 486 -30.59 0.72 10.66
N SER A 487 -30.86 0.06 11.79
CA SER A 487 -29.85 -0.20 12.85
C SER A 487 -28.75 -1.20 12.47
N LYS A 488 -28.89 -1.87 11.32
CA LYS A 488 -27.99 -2.89 10.79
C LYS A 488 -27.38 -2.51 9.45
N ILE A 489 -27.68 -1.32 8.89
CA ILE A 489 -27.00 -0.87 7.68
C ILE A 489 -25.51 -0.78 8.00
N TYR A 490 -24.67 -1.28 7.10
CA TYR A 490 -23.22 -1.25 7.23
C TYR A 490 -22.61 -0.81 5.91
N VAL A 491 -21.57 0.02 6.01
CA VAL A 491 -20.74 0.36 4.85
C VAL A 491 -19.72 -0.77 4.69
N ASN A 492 -19.75 -1.48 3.58
CA ASN A 492 -18.68 -2.42 3.29
C ASN A 492 -17.44 -1.65 2.91
N PRO A 493 -16.28 -2.10 3.40
CA PRO A 493 -15.06 -1.44 3.03
C PRO A 493 -14.75 -1.74 1.56
N PRO A 494 -14.17 -0.80 0.81
CA PRO A 494 -13.94 -0.99 -0.62
C PRO A 494 -13.07 -2.21 -0.90
N TYR A 495 -13.32 -2.93 -2.00
CA TYR A 495 -12.55 -4.12 -2.34
C TYR A 495 -11.03 -3.91 -2.31
N MET A 496 -10.56 -2.76 -2.80
CA MET A 496 -9.17 -2.36 -2.76
C MET A 496 -9.02 -1.02 -2.05
N ILE A 497 -8.10 -0.96 -1.10
CA ILE A 497 -7.70 0.25 -0.37
C ILE A 497 -6.19 0.44 -0.51
N PHE A 498 -5.70 1.64 -0.21
CA PHE A 498 -4.29 1.95 -0.30
C PHE A 498 -3.78 2.58 1.00
N SER A 499 -2.68 2.08 1.53
CA SER A 499 -2.01 2.64 2.70
C SER A 499 -0.75 3.37 2.27
N CYS A 500 -0.70 4.67 2.53
CA CYS A 500 0.43 5.56 2.22
C CYS A 500 1.50 5.55 3.31
N ASN A 501 1.59 4.44 4.05
CA ASN A 501 2.51 4.26 5.15
C ASN A 501 3.96 4.15 4.66
N SER A 502 4.87 4.90 5.27
CA SER A 502 6.31 4.75 5.00
C SER A 502 6.92 3.50 5.63
N LYS A 503 6.20 2.81 6.53
CA LYS A 503 6.62 1.56 7.17
C LYS A 503 5.65 0.41 6.96
N ALA A 504 6.09 -0.81 7.26
CA ALA A 504 5.22 -1.99 7.25
C ALA A 504 4.03 -1.80 8.21
N VAL A 505 2.86 -2.26 7.78
CA VAL A 505 1.60 -2.12 8.51
C VAL A 505 1.02 -3.50 8.78
N ASP A 506 0.45 -3.70 9.96
CA ASP A 506 -0.31 -4.90 10.25
C ASP A 506 -1.66 -4.87 9.50
N LYS A 507 -1.90 -5.89 8.68
CA LYS A 507 -3.15 -6.05 7.95
C LYS A 507 -4.39 -6.09 8.85
N GLN A 508 -4.25 -6.64 10.06
CA GLN A 508 -5.34 -6.70 11.02
C GLN A 508 -5.66 -5.31 11.59
N GLU A 509 -4.63 -4.49 11.80
CA GLU A 509 -4.80 -3.11 12.25
C GLU A 509 -5.50 -2.25 11.20
N ILE A 510 -5.12 -2.39 9.93
CA ILE A 510 -5.82 -1.75 8.81
C ILE A 510 -7.29 -2.16 8.79
N PHE A 511 -7.57 -3.47 8.84
CA PHE A 511 -8.94 -3.97 8.78
C PHE A 511 -9.80 -3.46 9.94
N ASN A 512 -9.27 -3.52 11.17
CA ASN A 512 -9.96 -3.01 12.36
C ASN A 512 -10.22 -1.50 12.25
N SER A 513 -9.25 -0.75 11.74
CA SER A 513 -9.38 0.70 11.56
C SER A 513 -10.52 1.01 10.59
N VAL A 514 -10.54 0.38 9.42
CA VAL A 514 -11.58 0.58 8.40
C VAL A 514 -12.95 0.14 8.91
N LYS A 515 -13.03 -0.97 9.65
CA LYS A 515 -14.28 -1.46 10.25
C LYS A 515 -14.87 -0.49 11.27
N ASN A 516 -14.04 0.15 12.09
CA ASN A 516 -14.48 1.03 13.18
C ASN A 516 -14.87 2.44 12.72
N MET A 517 -14.63 2.82 11.46
CA MET A 517 -14.95 4.15 10.93
C MET A 517 -16.46 4.41 10.72
N ILE A 518 -17.33 3.41 10.97
CA ILE A 518 -18.76 3.48 10.65
C ILE A 518 -19.56 3.86 11.89
N GLN A 519 -20.17 5.04 11.88
CA GLN A 519 -21.23 5.41 12.82
C GLN A 519 -22.43 5.95 12.03
N PHE A 520 -23.56 5.25 12.08
CA PHE A 520 -24.83 5.80 11.59
C PHE A 520 -25.42 6.69 12.66
N SER A 521 -25.71 7.94 12.31
CA SER A 521 -26.57 8.80 13.12
C SER A 521 -27.97 8.19 13.18
N LYS A 522 -28.59 8.24 14.37
CA LYS A 522 -30.01 7.91 14.50
C LYS A 522 -30.82 8.90 13.65
N PRO A 523 -31.83 8.46 12.89
CA PRO A 523 -32.73 9.38 12.20
C PRO A 523 -33.42 10.28 13.22
N LEU A 524 -33.44 11.59 12.95
CA LEU A 524 -33.96 12.63 13.85
C LEU A 524 -35.37 13.09 13.46
N GLU A 525 -35.84 12.69 12.29
CA GLU A 525 -37.13 13.07 11.74
C GLU A 525 -38.29 12.31 12.41
N ASP A 526 -39.44 12.96 12.58
CA ASP A 526 -40.60 12.38 13.27
C ASP A 526 -41.28 11.24 12.49
N PHE A 527 -40.91 11.03 11.23
CA PHE A 527 -41.50 10.05 10.34
C PHE A 527 -40.46 9.23 9.60
N VAL A 528 -40.90 8.07 9.11
CA VAL A 528 -40.14 7.20 8.22
C VAL A 528 -41.01 6.80 7.04
N TRP A 529 -40.35 6.48 5.93
CA TRP A 529 -40.94 5.89 4.75
C TRP A 529 -40.62 4.41 4.71
N PHE A 530 -41.62 3.58 4.39
CA PHE A 530 -41.46 2.14 4.17
C PHE A 530 -42.16 1.72 2.87
N ARG A 531 -41.93 0.48 2.44
CA ARG A 531 -42.36 -0.01 1.13
C ARG A 531 -43.59 -0.88 1.26
N VAL A 532 -44.52 -0.73 0.31
CA VAL A 532 -45.67 -1.63 0.11
C VAL A 532 -45.72 -2.00 -1.36
N GLU A 533 -46.01 -3.27 -1.66
CA GLU A 533 -46.28 -3.71 -3.02
C GLU A 533 -47.78 -3.56 -3.31
N LEU A 534 -48.12 -2.89 -4.42
CA LEU A 534 -49.48 -2.70 -4.89
C LEU A 534 -49.61 -3.33 -6.29
N LEU A 535 -50.42 -4.38 -6.37
CA LEU A 535 -50.65 -5.16 -7.59
C LEU A 535 -52.09 -4.96 -8.05
N GLN A 536 -52.29 -4.94 -9.38
CA GLN A 536 -53.60 -4.91 -10.02
C GLN A 536 -53.95 -6.32 -10.55
N LYS A 537 -55.15 -6.80 -10.23
CA LYS A 537 -55.75 -7.98 -10.85
C LYS A 537 -56.09 -7.67 -12.30
N TYR A 538 -55.93 -8.67 -13.16
CA TYR A 538 -56.24 -8.57 -14.58
C TYR A 538 -57.70 -8.11 -14.86
N GLU A 539 -58.63 -8.47 -13.98
CA GLU A 539 -60.06 -8.11 -14.07
C GLU A 539 -60.45 -6.91 -13.19
N SER A 540 -59.48 -6.18 -12.64
CA SER A 540 -59.77 -5.07 -11.74
C SER A 540 -60.44 -3.91 -12.49
N PRO A 541 -61.59 -3.39 -12.01
CA PRO A 541 -62.26 -2.25 -12.63
C PRO A 541 -61.55 -0.91 -12.34
N TYR A 542 -60.53 -0.91 -11.48
CA TYR A 542 -59.85 0.29 -11.01
C TYR A 542 -58.49 0.44 -11.69
N ASN A 543 -58.18 1.63 -12.21
CA ASN A 543 -56.83 1.97 -12.62
C ASN A 543 -55.99 2.33 -11.38
N ILE A 544 -54.83 1.68 -11.20
CA ILE A 544 -53.88 1.96 -10.10
C ILE A 544 -53.58 3.46 -9.97
N ASP A 545 -53.45 4.17 -11.10
CA ASP A 545 -53.05 5.58 -11.08
C ASP A 545 -54.14 6.51 -10.50
N ASN A 546 -55.38 6.03 -10.36
CA ASN A 546 -56.49 6.76 -9.77
C ASN A 546 -56.69 6.45 -8.26
N LEU A 547 -55.86 5.57 -7.69
CA LEU A 547 -55.99 5.16 -6.29
C LEU A 547 -55.26 6.13 -5.34
N VAL A 548 -55.78 6.22 -4.12
CA VAL A 548 -55.19 6.96 -3.00
C VAL A 548 -54.88 5.97 -1.88
N VAL A 549 -53.70 6.06 -1.28
CA VAL A 549 -53.31 5.22 -0.14
C VAL A 549 -53.40 6.05 1.13
N LYS A 550 -54.02 5.48 2.15
CA LYS A 550 -54.20 6.08 3.48
C LYS A 550 -53.54 5.22 4.55
N ILE A 551 -52.79 5.87 5.43
CA ILE A 551 -52.11 5.26 6.59
C ILE A 551 -52.73 5.79 7.88
N ILE A 552 -53.07 4.88 8.79
CA ILE A 552 -53.58 5.16 10.13
C ILE A 552 -52.65 4.49 11.15
N ASP A 553 -52.18 5.24 12.15
CA ASP A 553 -51.52 4.66 13.33
C ASP A 553 -52.59 4.11 14.28
N MET A 554 -52.49 2.85 14.64
CA MET A 554 -53.46 2.18 15.51
C MET A 554 -53.37 2.66 16.97
N ASP A 555 -52.23 3.24 17.36
CA ASP A 555 -51.98 3.76 18.70
C ASP A 555 -52.15 5.29 18.79
N ASP A 556 -52.20 5.99 17.65
CA ASP A 556 -52.48 7.42 17.55
C ASP A 556 -53.55 7.71 16.48
N SER A 557 -54.79 7.81 16.93
CA SER A 557 -55.94 8.09 16.06
C SER A 557 -55.89 9.45 15.34
N TYR A 558 -55.01 10.36 15.76
CA TYR A 558 -54.82 11.66 15.10
C TYR A 558 -53.83 11.60 13.94
N TYR A 559 -52.99 10.56 13.88
CA TYR A 559 -52.10 10.37 12.73
C TYR A 559 -52.90 9.89 11.52
N ASN A 560 -52.97 10.76 10.51
CA ASN A 560 -53.63 10.46 9.25
C ASN A 560 -52.77 11.00 8.10
N TRP A 561 -52.16 10.09 7.35
CA TRP A 561 -51.44 10.42 6.12
C TRP A 561 -52.15 9.79 4.92
N GLN A 562 -52.34 10.56 3.85
CA GLN A 562 -52.93 10.08 2.61
C GLN A 562 -52.23 10.70 1.40
N GLU A 563 -52.03 9.94 0.34
CA GLU A 563 -51.45 10.45 -0.91
C GLU A 563 -51.87 9.63 -2.13
N SER A 564 -51.88 10.25 -3.30
CA SER A 564 -52.18 9.58 -4.58
C SER A 564 -51.05 8.62 -4.99
N VAL A 565 -51.39 7.43 -5.49
CA VAL A 565 -50.41 6.42 -5.91
C VAL A 565 -49.34 6.95 -6.87
N PRO A 566 -49.64 7.75 -7.91
CA PRO A 566 -48.62 8.25 -8.84
C PRO A 566 -47.48 9.04 -8.19
N LYS A 567 -47.74 9.73 -7.07
CA LYS A 567 -46.72 10.52 -6.36
C LYS A 567 -45.80 9.69 -5.47
N ILE A 568 -46.28 8.53 -5.02
CA ILE A 568 -45.58 7.67 -4.07
C ILE A 568 -45.03 6.40 -4.72
N LYS A 569 -45.22 6.25 -6.02
CA LYS A 569 -44.74 5.12 -6.82
C LYS A 569 -43.22 5.12 -6.89
N SER A 570 -42.62 3.94 -6.80
CA SER A 570 -41.18 3.77 -6.95
C SER A 570 -40.75 4.06 -8.39
N PRO A 571 -39.63 4.78 -8.58
CA PRO A 571 -39.10 5.04 -9.91
C PRO A 571 -38.41 3.81 -10.52
N VAL A 572 -38.17 2.75 -9.73
CA VAL A 572 -37.45 1.53 -10.16
C VAL A 572 -38.40 0.38 -10.46
N ASP A 573 -39.41 0.18 -9.60
CA ASP A 573 -40.42 -0.88 -9.76
C ASP A 573 -41.82 -0.26 -9.65
N PRO A 574 -42.63 -0.25 -10.71
CA PRO A 574 -43.94 0.38 -10.70
C PRO A 574 -44.93 -0.29 -9.75
N ASN A 575 -44.68 -1.52 -9.28
CA ASN A 575 -45.53 -2.21 -8.33
C ASN A 575 -45.23 -1.82 -6.88
N ILE A 576 -44.21 -1.02 -6.62
CA ILE A 576 -43.81 -0.62 -5.27
C ILE A 576 -44.21 0.83 -5.03
N ILE A 577 -44.79 1.09 -3.87
CA ILE A 577 -45.11 2.43 -3.37
C ILE A 577 -44.38 2.70 -2.04
N PHE A 578 -44.07 3.96 -1.78
CA PHE A 578 -43.46 4.43 -0.54
C PHE A 578 -44.51 5.11 0.33
N VAL A 579 -44.75 4.58 1.52
CA VAL A 579 -45.78 5.05 2.45
C VAL A 579 -45.15 5.62 3.71
N LYS A 580 -45.76 6.66 4.26
CA LYS A 580 -45.25 7.41 5.41
C LYS A 580 -45.86 6.89 6.71
N ALA A 581 -45.05 6.71 7.75
CA ALA A 581 -45.46 6.33 9.10
C ALA A 581 -44.68 7.11 10.17
N PRO A 582 -45.17 7.19 11.42
CA PRO A 582 -44.41 7.71 12.55
C PRO A 582 -43.08 6.98 12.74
N ASN A 583 -42.03 7.70 13.13
CA ASN A 583 -40.69 7.12 13.28
C ASN A 583 -40.59 6.32 14.60
N PRO A 584 -40.34 5.00 14.56
CA PRO A 584 -40.20 4.18 15.77
C PRO A 584 -38.98 4.55 16.63
N TYR A 585 -37.93 5.16 16.05
CA TYR A 585 -36.75 5.60 16.80
C TYR A 585 -37.03 6.81 17.69
N VAL A 586 -37.77 7.79 17.16
CA VAL A 586 -38.12 9.02 17.88
C VAL A 586 -39.19 8.74 18.94
N ASN A 587 -40.17 7.90 18.59
CA ASN A 587 -41.25 7.51 19.50
C ASN A 587 -40.82 6.48 20.57
N GLY A 588 -39.68 5.81 20.40
CA GLY A 588 -39.14 4.84 21.36
C GLY A 588 -39.98 3.55 21.52
N ARG A 589 -40.91 3.28 20.60
CA ARG A 589 -41.84 2.14 20.63
C ARG A 589 -42.06 1.55 19.23
N GLY A 590 -42.71 0.39 19.18
CA GLY A 590 -43.28 -0.13 17.94
C GLY A 590 -44.46 0.70 17.47
N ILE A 591 -44.57 0.91 16.17
CA ILE A 591 -45.65 1.64 15.51
C ILE A 591 -46.43 0.64 14.67
N VAL A 592 -47.72 0.48 14.96
CA VAL A 592 -48.62 -0.39 14.22
C VAL A 592 -49.44 0.46 13.27
N VAL A 593 -49.19 0.35 11.96
CA VAL A 593 -49.92 1.10 10.94
C VAL A 593 -50.84 0.21 10.12
N ARG A 594 -52.02 0.70 9.77
CA ARG A 594 -52.93 0.05 8.83
C ARG A 594 -52.89 0.75 7.47
N VAL A 595 -52.73 -0.04 6.40
CA VAL A 595 -52.64 0.45 5.02
C VAL A 595 -53.97 0.26 4.30
N LEU A 596 -54.62 1.35 3.91
CA LEU A 596 -55.92 1.35 3.25
C LEU A 596 -55.80 1.92 1.84
N VAL A 597 -56.51 1.31 0.89
CA VAL A 597 -56.56 1.77 -0.51
C VAL A 597 -57.95 2.32 -0.82
N LEU A 598 -57.99 3.52 -1.41
CA LEU A 598 -59.19 4.30 -1.68
C LEU A 598 -59.33 4.56 -3.18
N PHE A 599 -60.56 4.51 -3.68
CA PHE A 599 -60.96 5.01 -5.00
C PHE A 599 -62.11 6.00 -4.80
N GLU A 600 -61.96 7.23 -5.31
CA GLU A 600 -62.95 8.32 -5.12
C GLU A 600 -63.39 8.53 -3.65
N GLY A 601 -62.47 8.29 -2.70
CA GLY A 601 -62.72 8.43 -1.26
C GLY A 601 -63.40 7.22 -0.59
N GLN A 602 -63.74 6.17 -1.34
CA GLN A 602 -64.29 4.91 -0.80
C GLN A 602 -63.21 3.82 -0.71
N MET A 603 -63.24 3.03 0.36
CA MET A 603 -62.34 1.88 0.51
C MET A 603 -62.66 0.80 -0.51
N ILE A 604 -61.64 0.31 -1.20
CA ILE A 604 -61.75 -0.82 -2.12
C ILE A 604 -61.22 -2.10 -1.48
N ASN A 605 -61.77 -3.24 -1.88
CA ASN A 605 -61.40 -4.54 -1.32
C ASN A 605 -60.13 -5.07 -1.99
N CYS A 606 -59.00 -4.98 -1.30
CA CYS A 606 -57.72 -5.50 -1.75
C CYS A 606 -57.32 -6.71 -0.90
N ILE A 607 -56.81 -7.76 -1.53
CA ILE A 607 -56.33 -8.93 -0.79
C ILE A 607 -54.92 -8.63 -0.26
N ALA A 608 -54.77 -8.60 1.06
CA ALA A 608 -53.48 -8.46 1.71
C ALA A 608 -52.75 -9.81 1.81
N LYS A 609 -51.51 -9.83 1.32
CA LYS A 609 -50.58 -10.95 1.43
C LYS A 609 -49.26 -10.48 2.04
N CYS A 610 -48.77 -11.22 3.03
CA CYS A 610 -47.56 -10.88 3.76
C CYS A 610 -46.50 -11.97 3.58
N SER A 611 -45.23 -11.58 3.57
CA SER A 611 -44.09 -12.51 3.60
C SER A 611 -43.35 -12.38 4.93
N LYS A 612 -43.26 -13.46 5.70
CA LYS A 612 -42.38 -13.48 6.87
C LYS A 612 -40.98 -13.89 6.41
N SER A 613 -40.02 -12.99 6.58
CA SER A 613 -38.63 -13.16 6.12
C SER A 613 -38.51 -13.29 4.59
N ASN A 614 -37.31 -13.47 4.04
CA ASN A 614 -36.98 -13.40 2.59
C ASN A 614 -37.71 -14.45 1.69
N GLU A 615 -38.78 -15.07 2.17
CA GLU A 615 -39.56 -16.08 1.45
C GLU A 615 -40.41 -15.42 0.35
N ARG A 616 -40.35 -15.99 -0.86
CA ARG A 616 -41.22 -15.57 -1.98
C ARG A 616 -42.69 -15.96 -1.76
N ILE A 617 -42.96 -16.83 -0.79
CA ILE A 617 -44.29 -17.34 -0.48
C ILE A 617 -45.00 -16.31 0.39
N LYS A 618 -46.05 -15.67 -0.16
CA LYS A 618 -46.90 -14.75 0.59
C LYS A 618 -48.18 -15.45 1.03
N SER A 619 -48.50 -15.39 2.33
CA SER A 619 -49.75 -15.90 2.90
C SER A 619 -50.73 -14.77 3.17
N ASN A 620 -52.03 -15.07 3.24
CA ASN A 620 -53.03 -14.07 3.63
C ASN A 620 -52.72 -13.53 5.02
N CYS A 621 -52.89 -12.22 5.21
CA CYS A 621 -52.63 -11.49 6.45
C CYS A 621 -53.58 -10.30 6.60
N SER A 622 -53.48 -9.57 7.71
CA SER A 622 -54.13 -8.27 7.89
C SER A 622 -53.43 -7.17 7.06
N GLU A 623 -54.11 -6.04 6.82
CA GLU A 623 -53.49 -4.86 6.18
C GLU A 623 -52.62 -4.04 7.17
N GLU A 624 -52.20 -4.66 8.28
CA GLU A 624 -51.41 -4.03 9.33
C GLU A 624 -49.93 -4.35 9.18
N VAL A 625 -49.09 -3.37 9.45
CA VAL A 625 -47.63 -3.48 9.40
C VAL A 625 -47.06 -2.91 10.69
N ILE A 626 -46.25 -3.72 11.38
CA ILE A 626 -45.52 -3.28 12.56
C ILE A 626 -44.14 -2.77 12.16
N LEU A 627 -43.83 -1.50 12.46
CA LEU A 627 -42.50 -0.92 12.35
C LEU A 627 -41.88 -0.82 13.74
N HIS A 628 -40.63 -1.25 13.92
CA HIS A 628 -39.99 -1.24 15.23
C HIS A 628 -38.50 -0.92 15.12
N TYR A 629 -37.93 -0.18 16.07
CA TYR A 629 -36.49 0.19 16.05
C TYR A 629 -35.55 -0.99 16.38
N ILE A 630 -36.08 -2.02 17.04
CA ILE A 630 -35.47 -3.34 17.24
C ILE A 630 -35.93 -4.29 16.12
N PRO A 631 -35.01 -4.81 15.28
CA PRO A 631 -35.36 -5.58 14.08
C PRO A 631 -36.20 -6.85 14.29
N ILE A 632 -36.09 -7.49 15.46
CA ILE A 632 -36.78 -8.77 15.72
C ILE A 632 -38.27 -8.56 16.02
N LEU A 633 -38.67 -7.31 16.34
CA LEU A 633 -40.02 -6.97 16.77
C LEU A 633 -40.86 -6.28 15.68
N GLY A 634 -40.26 -5.99 14.51
CA GLY A 634 -40.95 -5.37 13.37
C GLY A 634 -41.26 -6.38 12.26
N ASP A 635 -42.38 -6.17 11.58
CA ASP A 635 -42.79 -6.92 10.39
C ASP A 635 -42.01 -6.43 9.16
N GLU A 636 -42.17 -5.15 8.83
CA GLU A 636 -41.37 -4.48 7.80
C GLU A 636 -40.13 -3.87 8.45
N ASN A 637 -38.99 -4.43 8.09
CA ASN A 637 -37.71 -4.03 8.65
C ASN A 637 -37.02 -2.97 7.79
N LEU A 638 -37.54 -2.64 6.62
CA LEU A 638 -36.89 -1.76 5.65
C LEU A 638 -37.63 -0.42 5.53
N PHE A 639 -37.14 0.56 6.28
CA PHE A 639 -37.67 1.92 6.31
C PHE A 639 -36.55 2.97 6.43
N THR A 640 -36.81 4.21 6.05
CA THR A 640 -35.84 5.31 6.17
C THR A 640 -36.52 6.64 6.43
N ALA A 641 -35.86 7.54 7.15
CA ALA A 641 -36.27 8.94 7.20
C ALA A 641 -35.72 9.78 6.04
N ASN A 642 -34.68 9.29 5.35
CA ASN A 642 -33.99 10.04 4.31
C ASN A 642 -34.58 9.75 2.92
N GLU A 643 -35.21 10.77 2.34
CA GLU A 643 -35.86 10.68 1.03
C GLU A 643 -34.90 10.42 -0.14
N SER A 644 -33.63 10.85 -0.02
CA SER A 644 -32.64 10.66 -1.09
C SER A 644 -32.29 9.19 -1.38
N ILE A 645 -32.58 8.29 -0.44
CA ILE A 645 -32.31 6.85 -0.57
C ILE A 645 -33.55 5.99 -0.75
N LEU A 646 -34.74 6.60 -0.88
CA LEU A 646 -36.02 5.88 -1.01
C LEU A 646 -35.99 4.80 -2.10
N SER A 647 -35.53 5.16 -3.29
CA SER A 647 -35.43 4.26 -4.45
C SER A 647 -34.42 3.12 -4.27
N LEU A 648 -33.54 3.22 -3.26
CA LEU A 648 -32.49 2.24 -2.97
C LEU A 648 -32.89 1.26 -1.87
N ILE A 649 -33.93 1.54 -1.07
CA ILE A 649 -34.37 0.65 0.00
C ILE A 649 -34.75 -0.72 -0.56
N GLY A 650 -34.15 -1.76 0.01
CA GLY A 650 -34.28 -3.15 -0.42
C GLY A 650 -33.16 -3.66 -1.30
N TRP A 651 -32.35 -2.79 -1.91
CA TRP A 651 -31.19 -3.22 -2.69
C TRP A 651 -30.01 -3.59 -1.80
N LYS A 652 -29.40 -4.73 -2.10
CA LYS A 652 -28.09 -5.14 -1.58
C LYS A 652 -27.02 -4.86 -2.63
N MET A 653 -26.39 -3.69 -2.57
CA MET A 653 -25.42 -3.23 -3.59
C MET A 653 -23.97 -3.47 -3.16
N ILE A 654 -23.64 -4.73 -2.84
CA ILE A 654 -22.31 -5.12 -2.35
C ILE A 654 -21.58 -5.97 -3.40
N GLY A 655 -20.34 -5.59 -3.70
CA GLY A 655 -19.50 -6.30 -4.66
C GLY A 655 -20.05 -6.27 -6.09
N HIS A 656 -19.70 -7.27 -6.88
CA HIS A 656 -19.97 -7.30 -8.33
C HIS A 656 -21.46 -7.08 -8.67
N PRO A 657 -21.83 -6.16 -9.60
CA PRO A 657 -23.22 -5.81 -9.90
C PRO A 657 -24.13 -6.98 -10.29
N SER A 658 -23.58 -8.04 -10.89
CA SER A 658 -24.34 -9.26 -11.21
C SER A 658 -24.82 -10.06 -9.99
N LYS A 659 -24.39 -9.68 -8.78
CA LYS A 659 -24.78 -10.28 -7.50
C LYS A 659 -25.68 -9.36 -6.67
N TRP A 660 -26.05 -8.20 -7.20
CA TRP A 660 -26.93 -7.30 -6.48
C TRP A 660 -28.34 -7.90 -6.44
N ASP A 661 -28.86 -8.00 -5.23
CA ASP A 661 -30.17 -8.59 -4.96
C ASP A 661 -31.13 -7.52 -4.46
N TYR A 662 -32.41 -7.69 -4.77
CA TYR A 662 -33.49 -6.81 -4.29
C TYR A 662 -34.44 -7.57 -3.37
N LYS A 663 -34.65 -7.06 -2.16
CA LYS A 663 -35.58 -7.64 -1.17
C LYS A 663 -36.97 -7.09 -1.36
N LEU A 664 -37.94 -7.99 -1.55
CA LEU A 664 -39.36 -7.63 -1.72
C LEU A 664 -39.95 -7.01 -0.43
N PRO A 665 -40.97 -6.14 -0.55
CA PRO A 665 -41.69 -5.60 0.61
C PRO A 665 -42.45 -6.66 1.39
N TYR A 666 -42.62 -6.44 2.70
CA TYR A 666 -43.39 -7.31 3.60
C TYR A 666 -44.84 -7.48 3.12
N LEU A 667 -45.54 -6.36 2.92
CA LEU A 667 -46.96 -6.31 2.57
C LEU A 667 -47.15 -6.15 1.04
N SER A 668 -48.05 -6.98 0.50
CA SER A 668 -48.56 -6.88 -0.86
C SER A 668 -50.08 -6.74 -0.84
N LEU A 669 -50.60 -5.71 -1.49
CA LEU A 669 -52.02 -5.48 -1.66
C LEU A 669 -52.37 -5.76 -3.12
N THR A 670 -53.21 -6.77 -3.34
CA THR A 670 -53.74 -7.08 -4.67
C THR A 670 -55.17 -6.56 -4.79
N CYS A 671 -55.29 -5.37 -5.37
CA CYS A 671 -56.53 -4.76 -5.85
C CYS A 671 -56.69 -5.10 -7.34
#